data_AF-A0A6B1KTU2-F1
#
_entry.id   AF-A0A6B1KTU2-F1
#
_cell.length_a   1.000
_cell.length_b   1.000
_cell.length_c   1.000
_cell.angle_alpha   90.00
_cell.angle_beta   90.00
_cell.angle_gamma   90.00
#
_symmetry.space_group_name_H-M   'P 1'
#
loop_
_entity.id
_entity.type
_entity.pdbx_description
1 polymer ?
#
loop_
_entity_poly.entity_id
_entity_poly.type
_entity_poly.pdbx_seq_one_letter_code
_entity_poly.pdbx_strand_id
1 'polypeptide(L)'
;MVSDHGPGPSPVARLAAALSAAGASPTPRELAELLWMAALLDRERQEEEPSREPGEDRAPSSTAPAHEAGNPEASTPGKADTPTPVPPQPEPVRHTPDRVPLTLPAPRSPQHRHDAPGGGGSPLLAPAPPMLPHPLALQRALRPLKRKVASAHVRVLDERATADRIARLGAHPDVWFPVLRPAPDRWLRLNLVHDTGPTMPVWRPLVSELHTALAQSGIFRDVTLHPAAPDGRARHVPVLDDGRTVTLVVSDCMGPQWRPGEAGDRWYRTLRHWARHMPLAVVQPLPEHLWPTTALPAEPGLLTSPSTAAPSARLAFTPYEAAPPPDHALPVPVLEPGAPWLAHWAALVAGPGGARTPGAAAWLPPSPAPPAEPTPDIASSSPEDLVLRFRATASPEAFRLAGHLALAVPSVPVMRLVQRTVDRDPRPQHLAEVILSGMLTSVPGPPGSYEFRPGVRELLLRSLPRTARGRTREFLEQVGGLIDERAGRAAGEFRAETTGERDGSGMAFATVSEETVRRLGHRARPTILFEADDLTGHPEARITLEYAVHEMLSRGALTASQFDVRVRGNGYVVHADPGTYVLPVLVAVLRGLPEVLTGLVDPPRLTVTFWDRPTPPPEAPPVPADILVVVSPDVYEQFAGSSAAQGPQRFQPLYRGGATDTPPVAWYCPLSPATAAPGPEARDLVRGPFITHDLRRLGIPAPGRTAVVHTQPDGPLTLLDPAQPHGDGPPRLVTYYEVDLTTHQSHHWVSLPSSGKGAFAAAVELSWRVDDPVAFVRAGVTRVSEPLLGHLLDEAARITRRHPLRRAGAAQRAVNAGLRRWPVPGLSVAASVELAPEGAAPPGLPQAPARSAPDLSGLLDEAETVLLGFDGPMARLFSAATAREAALDLLTLVTEHRDPQDALTGRPLAADAARETFVHPLDVLRAFARDRLGPLLRDRLDAIELRAVPDAPTTHNSVPLVRALHDSGRRVSVVTDVSAPAVHRYLDPYGLPLAGIHARGEDLALLTPHPDCLLRAMHSSGGAAATGVLIGSTVAELTAAQQAGVRFVGLARNTTAARQLDEAGCETTVSSLAPLLEAARSL
;
A
#
# COMPACT_ATOMS: atom_id res chain seq x y z
N MET A 1 -46.73 -40.42 -35.15
CA MET A 1 -45.37 -40.99 -35.07
C MET A 1 -44.47 -39.90 -34.51
N VAL A 2 -44.04 -40.08 -33.26
CA VAL A 2 -43.09 -39.19 -32.57
C VAL A 2 -41.70 -39.61 -33.03
N SER A 3 -40.96 -38.69 -33.67
CA SER A 3 -39.55 -38.90 -34.00
C SER A 3 -38.72 -38.17 -32.94
N ASP A 4 -38.17 -38.99 -32.05
CA ASP A 4 -37.33 -38.62 -30.92
C ASP A 4 -35.87 -38.50 -31.39
N HIS A 5 -35.37 -37.27 -31.55
CA HIS A 5 -33.94 -36.97 -31.74
C HIS A 5 -33.55 -35.88 -30.74
N GLY A 6 -33.37 -36.28 -29.47
CA GLY A 6 -32.79 -35.41 -28.44
C GLY A 6 -31.34 -35.04 -28.77
N PRO A 7 -30.86 -33.86 -28.34
CA PRO A 7 -29.47 -33.46 -28.51
C PRO A 7 -28.59 -34.44 -27.71
N GLY A 8 -27.61 -35.06 -28.39
CA GLY A 8 -26.66 -35.96 -27.75
C GLY A 8 -25.94 -35.30 -26.56
N PRO A 9 -25.35 -36.11 -25.66
CA PRO A 9 -24.67 -35.60 -24.48
C PRO A 9 -23.57 -34.60 -24.86
N SER A 10 -23.48 -33.50 -24.10
CA SER A 10 -22.48 -32.45 -24.32
C SER A 10 -21.06 -33.04 -24.35
N PRO A 11 -20.08 -32.40 -25.02
CA PRO A 11 -18.69 -32.86 -25.02
C PRO A 11 -18.13 -33.10 -23.61
N VAL A 12 -18.54 -32.27 -22.64
CA VAL A 12 -18.19 -32.41 -21.22
C VAL A 12 -18.83 -33.66 -20.60
N ALA A 13 -20.09 -33.96 -20.93
CA ALA A 13 -20.74 -35.19 -20.46
C ALA A 13 -20.10 -36.46 -21.05
N ARG A 14 -19.62 -36.41 -22.29
CA ARG A 14 -18.86 -37.52 -22.89
C ARG A 14 -17.49 -37.71 -22.23
N LEU A 15 -16.79 -36.62 -21.90
CA LEU A 15 -15.52 -36.66 -21.17
C LEU A 15 -15.71 -37.21 -19.75
N ALA A 16 -16.74 -36.73 -19.03
CA ALA A 16 -17.08 -37.23 -17.71
C ALA A 16 -17.43 -38.72 -17.72
N ALA A 17 -18.18 -39.18 -18.73
CA ALA A 17 -18.50 -40.59 -18.92
C ALA A 17 -17.27 -41.45 -19.25
N ALA A 18 -16.35 -40.93 -20.09
CA ALA A 18 -15.10 -41.62 -20.44
C ALA A 18 -14.16 -41.75 -19.23
N LEU A 19 -14.03 -40.69 -18.42
CA LEU A 19 -13.22 -40.71 -17.18
C LEU A 19 -13.84 -41.65 -16.14
N SER A 20 -15.18 -41.63 -16.02
CA SER A 20 -15.91 -42.55 -15.13
C SER A 20 -15.73 -44.02 -15.55
N ALA A 21 -15.75 -44.29 -16.86
CA ALA A 21 -15.48 -45.62 -17.40
C ALA A 21 -14.02 -46.07 -17.19
N ALA A 22 -13.08 -45.12 -17.08
CA ALA A 22 -11.68 -45.36 -16.73
C ALA A 22 -11.42 -45.43 -15.21
N GLY A 23 -12.47 -45.40 -14.37
CA GLY A 23 -12.39 -45.53 -12.91
C GLY A 23 -12.18 -44.22 -12.15
N ALA A 24 -12.17 -43.07 -12.82
CA ALA A 24 -12.09 -41.76 -12.18
C ALA A 24 -13.45 -41.05 -12.24
N SER A 25 -14.03 -40.67 -11.09
CA SER A 25 -15.27 -39.88 -11.03
C SER A 25 -14.96 -38.43 -10.63
N PRO A 26 -14.35 -37.62 -11.53
CA PRO A 26 -13.91 -36.28 -11.19
C PRO A 26 -15.11 -35.37 -10.88
N THR A 27 -14.95 -34.56 -9.84
CA THR A 27 -15.87 -33.48 -9.51
C THR A 27 -15.93 -32.44 -10.65
N PRO A 28 -16.98 -31.61 -10.72
CA PRO A 28 -17.08 -30.55 -11.74
C PRO A 28 -15.88 -29.58 -11.73
N ARG A 29 -15.24 -29.40 -10.57
CA ARG A 29 -14.03 -28.60 -10.42
C ARG A 29 -12.82 -29.28 -11.02
N GLU A 30 -12.60 -30.55 -10.71
CA GLU A 30 -11.49 -31.33 -11.28
C GLU A 30 -11.63 -31.45 -12.80
N LEU A 31 -12.85 -31.60 -13.33
CA LEU A 31 -13.13 -31.54 -14.76
C LEU A 31 -12.75 -30.19 -15.39
N ALA A 32 -13.03 -29.07 -14.71
CA ALA A 32 -12.64 -27.75 -15.17
C ALA A 32 -11.12 -27.54 -15.13
N GLU A 33 -10.45 -28.03 -14.08
CA GLU A 33 -8.99 -27.98 -13.94
C GLU A 33 -8.30 -28.86 -15.00
N LEU A 34 -8.85 -30.04 -15.31
CA LEU A 34 -8.35 -30.93 -16.37
C LEU A 34 -8.48 -30.29 -17.77
N LEU A 35 -9.61 -29.65 -18.05
CA LEU A 35 -9.82 -28.91 -19.31
C LEU A 35 -8.92 -27.67 -19.40
N TRP A 36 -8.67 -27.00 -18.27
CA TRP A 36 -7.75 -25.88 -18.19
C TRP A 36 -6.30 -26.30 -18.42
N MET A 37 -5.86 -27.40 -17.80
CA MET A 37 -4.52 -27.97 -18.04
C MET A 37 -4.35 -28.45 -19.48
N ALA A 38 -5.37 -29.09 -20.06
CA ALA A 38 -5.33 -29.50 -21.47
C ALA A 38 -5.15 -28.30 -22.41
N ALA A 39 -5.81 -27.18 -22.14
CA ALA A 39 -5.64 -25.94 -22.91
C ALA A 39 -4.25 -25.32 -22.74
N LEU A 40 -3.60 -25.52 -21.59
CA LEU A 40 -2.24 -25.07 -21.34
C LEU A 40 -1.21 -25.93 -22.10
N LEU A 41 -1.40 -27.25 -22.08
CA LEU A 41 -0.52 -28.22 -22.74
C LEU A 41 -0.60 -28.14 -24.28
N ASP A 42 -1.78 -27.85 -24.84
CA ASP A 42 -1.92 -27.59 -26.28
C ASP A 42 -1.21 -26.30 -26.72
N ARG A 43 -1.08 -25.32 -25.81
CA ARG A 43 -0.37 -24.06 -26.06
C ARG A 43 1.13 -24.26 -26.16
N GLU A 44 1.69 -25.13 -25.31
CA GLU A 44 3.11 -25.52 -25.35
C GLU A 44 3.44 -26.35 -26.60
N ARG A 45 2.54 -27.26 -27.00
CA ARG A 45 2.71 -28.05 -28.24
C ARG A 45 2.67 -27.22 -29.52
N GLN A 46 1.88 -26.14 -29.57
CA GLN A 46 1.83 -25.24 -30.72
C GLN A 46 3.01 -24.26 -30.78
N GLU A 47 3.73 -24.05 -29.67
CA GLU A 47 4.94 -23.24 -29.63
C GLU A 47 6.21 -24.06 -29.99
N GLU A 48 6.16 -25.41 -29.98
CA GLU A 48 7.29 -26.31 -30.26
C GLU A 48 7.38 -26.89 -31.69
N GLU A 49 6.40 -26.68 -32.59
CA GLU A 49 6.48 -27.15 -33.99
C GLU A 49 6.93 -26.02 -34.96
N PRO A 50 8.20 -25.98 -35.39
CA PRO A 50 8.61 -25.15 -36.52
C PRO A 50 8.14 -25.79 -37.83
N SER A 51 7.31 -25.04 -38.55
CA SER A 51 6.93 -25.28 -39.94
C SER A 51 8.18 -25.45 -40.84
N ARG A 52 8.44 -26.69 -41.25
CA ARG A 52 9.36 -27.04 -42.34
C ARG A 52 8.68 -26.76 -43.68
N GLU A 53 9.19 -25.81 -44.44
CA GLU A 53 8.99 -25.76 -45.90
C GLU A 53 10.23 -26.33 -46.62
N PRO A 54 10.07 -26.96 -47.80
CA PRO A 54 11.14 -27.65 -48.51
C PRO A 54 12.01 -26.67 -49.30
N GLY A 55 13.33 -26.90 -49.27
CA GLY A 55 14.30 -26.15 -50.06
C GLY A 55 14.44 -26.65 -51.50
N GLU A 56 14.80 -25.73 -52.40
CA GLU A 56 15.46 -26.03 -53.67
C GLU A 56 16.70 -25.14 -53.86
N ASP A 57 17.71 -25.77 -54.45
CA ASP A 57 19.12 -25.41 -54.62
C ASP A 57 19.41 -24.18 -55.50
N ARG A 58 20.52 -23.46 -55.19
CA ARG A 58 21.76 -23.45 -56.03
C ARG A 58 22.88 -22.55 -55.47
N ALA A 59 24.09 -23.10 -55.51
CA ALA A 59 25.38 -22.54 -55.07
C ALA A 59 26.16 -21.84 -56.24
N PRO A 60 27.50 -21.65 -56.21
CA PRO A 60 28.25 -20.58 -55.52
C PRO A 60 29.35 -19.91 -56.42
N SER A 61 30.06 -18.87 -55.92
CA SER A 61 31.49 -18.54 -56.21
C SER A 61 31.92 -17.30 -55.41
N SER A 62 32.88 -17.38 -54.46
CA SER A 62 34.35 -17.17 -54.60
C SER A 62 34.70 -15.83 -55.25
N THR A 63 35.52 -14.92 -54.67
CA THR A 63 36.94 -15.11 -54.30
C THR A 63 37.44 -13.91 -53.48
N ALA A 64 38.32 -14.14 -52.50
CA ALA A 64 39.12 -13.12 -51.79
C ALA A 64 40.31 -12.62 -52.67
N PRO A 65 41.09 -11.61 -52.23
CA PRO A 65 42.27 -11.97 -51.44
C PRO A 65 42.64 -10.98 -50.29
N ALA A 66 43.66 -11.42 -49.55
CA ALA A 66 44.13 -10.97 -48.25
C ALA A 66 45.36 -10.02 -48.31
N HIS A 67 45.97 -9.84 -47.11
CA HIS A 67 47.22 -9.16 -46.72
C HIS A 67 47.09 -7.69 -46.31
N GLU A 68 47.83 -7.15 -45.33
CA GLU A 68 48.51 -7.59 -44.09
C GLU A 68 49.20 -6.32 -43.53
N ALA A 69 49.22 -6.16 -42.20
CA ALA A 69 50.24 -5.53 -41.33
C ALA A 69 51.01 -4.24 -41.73
N GLY A 70 51.06 -3.27 -40.80
CA GLY A 70 52.15 -2.29 -40.71
C GLY A 70 51.88 -1.05 -39.85
N ASN A 71 52.24 -1.09 -38.57
CA ASN A 71 52.57 0.10 -37.74
C ASN A 71 54.13 0.28 -37.83
N PRO A 72 54.80 1.44 -37.55
CA PRO A 72 54.60 2.30 -36.37
C PRO A 72 54.93 3.82 -36.47
N GLU A 73 54.57 4.54 -35.39
CA GLU A 73 55.23 5.65 -34.66
C GLU A 73 55.89 6.88 -35.35
N ALA A 74 55.56 8.06 -34.78
CA ALA A 74 56.46 9.07 -34.19
C ALA A 74 56.37 10.54 -34.70
N SER A 75 55.97 11.42 -33.76
CA SER A 75 56.58 12.73 -33.43
C SER A 75 56.35 14.00 -34.28
N THR A 76 55.55 14.94 -33.70
CA THR A 76 55.72 16.40 -33.39
C THR A 76 56.72 17.30 -34.20
N PRO A 77 56.72 18.67 -34.14
CA PRO A 77 55.88 19.62 -33.36
C PRO A 77 55.46 20.96 -34.04
N GLY A 78 54.53 21.68 -33.39
CA GLY A 78 54.69 23.12 -33.05
C GLY A 78 54.23 24.22 -34.03
N LYS A 79 53.28 25.05 -33.59
CA LYS A 79 53.53 26.49 -33.34
C LYS A 79 52.36 27.16 -32.63
N ALA A 80 52.72 27.94 -31.60
CA ALA A 80 51.87 28.88 -30.89
C ALA A 80 51.83 30.22 -31.64
N ASP A 81 50.71 30.95 -31.52
CA ASP A 81 50.70 32.40 -31.58
C ASP A 81 49.69 32.98 -30.57
N THR A 82 50.07 34.13 -30.03
CA THR A 82 49.64 34.75 -28.75
C THR A 82 48.54 35.80 -29.02
N PRO A 83 47.65 36.12 -28.04
CA PRO A 83 46.41 36.86 -28.29
C PRO A 83 46.55 38.38 -28.21
N THR A 84 45.59 39.10 -28.81
CA THR A 84 45.43 40.56 -28.75
C THR A 84 44.21 40.92 -27.86
N PRO A 85 44.26 41.99 -27.03
CA PRO A 85 43.26 42.27 -26.01
C PRO A 85 42.04 43.06 -26.51
N VAL A 86 40.86 42.80 -25.93
CA VAL A 86 39.58 43.50 -26.16
C VAL A 86 39.11 44.18 -24.84
N PRO A 87 38.46 45.36 -24.88
CA PRO A 87 38.17 46.19 -23.69
C PRO A 87 37.03 45.64 -22.81
N PRO A 88 36.91 46.08 -21.53
CA PRO A 88 35.96 45.53 -20.58
C PRO A 88 34.52 45.97 -20.90
N GLN A 89 33.63 45.01 -21.09
CA GLN A 89 32.17 45.19 -21.16
C GLN A 89 31.52 44.85 -19.80
N PRO A 90 30.39 45.50 -19.46
CA PRO A 90 29.80 45.50 -18.13
C PRO A 90 29.30 44.11 -17.68
N GLU A 91 29.47 43.82 -16.39
CA GLU A 91 29.11 42.53 -15.79
C GLU A 91 27.65 42.13 -16.07
N PRO A 92 27.39 40.96 -16.68
CA PRO A 92 26.05 40.43 -16.78
C PRO A 92 25.59 39.91 -15.42
N VAL A 93 24.40 40.35 -15.03
CA VAL A 93 23.58 39.81 -13.94
C VAL A 93 23.61 38.27 -13.97
N ARG A 94 23.94 37.63 -12.84
CA ARG A 94 23.93 36.17 -12.69
C ARG A 94 22.52 35.62 -12.94
N HIS A 95 22.26 35.13 -14.15
CA HIS A 95 21.14 34.26 -14.46
C HIS A 95 21.60 32.80 -14.26
N THR A 96 20.83 32.02 -13.51
CA THR A 96 21.03 30.60 -13.17
C THR A 96 21.40 29.74 -14.40
N PRO A 97 22.56 29.05 -14.41
CA PRO A 97 22.76 27.90 -15.29
C PRO A 97 22.31 26.62 -14.55
N ASP A 98 21.75 25.65 -15.30
CA ASP A 98 21.56 24.21 -14.96
C ASP A 98 20.20 23.64 -15.43
N ARG A 99 19.86 23.83 -16.71
CA ARG A 99 18.78 23.06 -17.35
C ARG A 99 19.33 22.19 -18.48
N VAL A 100 19.08 20.89 -18.40
CA VAL A 100 19.55 19.85 -19.34
C VAL A 100 18.50 19.62 -20.42
N PRO A 101 18.86 19.69 -21.71
CA PRO A 101 17.94 19.38 -22.81
C PRO A 101 17.60 17.88 -22.88
N LEU A 102 16.33 17.59 -23.16
CA LEU A 102 15.81 16.25 -23.38
C LEU A 102 15.43 16.03 -24.84
N THR A 103 15.89 14.91 -25.41
CA THR A 103 15.52 14.43 -26.76
C THR A 103 14.82 13.08 -26.68
N LEU A 104 14.08 12.73 -27.73
CA LEU A 104 13.57 11.37 -27.88
C LEU A 104 14.69 10.45 -28.38
N PRO A 105 14.72 9.17 -27.97
CA PRO A 105 15.70 8.20 -28.49
C PRO A 105 15.63 8.09 -30.01
N ALA A 106 16.77 8.02 -30.68
CA ALA A 106 16.81 7.73 -32.11
C ALA A 106 16.23 6.32 -32.39
N PRO A 107 15.47 6.12 -33.49
CA PRO A 107 14.99 4.79 -33.86
C PRO A 107 16.20 3.88 -34.15
N ARG A 108 16.33 2.79 -33.39
CA ARG A 108 17.42 1.83 -33.57
C ARG A 108 17.23 1.04 -34.87
N SER A 109 18.16 1.19 -35.81
CA SER A 109 18.28 0.29 -36.96
C SER A 109 18.68 -1.12 -36.49
N PRO A 110 18.04 -2.19 -36.99
CA PRO A 110 18.25 -3.56 -36.51
C PRO A 110 19.60 -4.19 -36.88
N GLN A 111 20.57 -3.43 -37.42
CA GLN A 111 21.80 -3.97 -38.00
C GLN A 111 23.09 -3.78 -37.18
N HIS A 112 23.05 -3.21 -35.98
CA HIS A 112 24.23 -3.15 -35.11
C HIS A 112 23.98 -3.79 -33.73
N ARG A 113 24.46 -5.03 -33.57
CA ARG A 113 24.68 -5.68 -32.27
C ARG A 113 26.16 -5.52 -31.89
N HIS A 114 26.37 -4.92 -30.71
CA HIS A 114 27.57 -4.95 -29.85
C HIS A 114 28.88 -4.33 -30.39
N ASP A 115 29.24 -3.16 -29.85
CA ASP A 115 30.51 -2.89 -29.11
C ASP A 115 30.89 -1.39 -29.16
N ALA A 116 30.72 -0.69 -28.03
CA ALA A 116 31.54 0.43 -27.52
C ALA A 116 30.80 1.19 -26.39
N PRO A 117 31.39 1.36 -25.19
CA PRO A 117 30.93 2.32 -24.20
C PRO A 117 31.59 3.68 -24.48
N GLY A 118 30.96 4.51 -25.31
CA GLY A 118 31.47 5.85 -25.59
C GLY A 118 30.49 6.69 -26.40
N GLY A 119 29.90 7.71 -25.75
CA GLY A 119 29.19 8.81 -26.41
C GLY A 119 27.75 8.51 -26.82
N GLY A 120 26.81 8.60 -25.89
CA GLY A 120 25.37 8.62 -26.17
C GLY A 120 24.59 8.85 -24.88
N GLY A 121 23.63 9.77 -24.89
CA GLY A 121 22.94 10.30 -23.72
C GLY A 121 22.42 9.27 -22.71
N SER A 122 22.30 9.66 -21.43
CA SER A 122 21.72 8.79 -20.40
C SER A 122 20.22 8.59 -20.66
N PRO A 123 19.72 7.35 -20.78
CA PRO A 123 18.30 7.11 -20.97
C PRO A 123 17.51 7.41 -19.68
N LEU A 124 16.47 8.22 -19.81
CA LEU A 124 15.54 8.63 -18.76
C LEU A 124 14.14 8.10 -19.08
N LEU A 125 13.29 7.94 -18.07
CA LEU A 125 11.85 7.73 -18.27
C LEU A 125 11.07 8.98 -17.84
N ALA A 126 10.54 9.73 -18.79
CA ALA A 126 9.76 10.94 -18.52
C ALA A 126 8.28 10.61 -18.23
N PRO A 127 7.66 11.23 -17.21
CA PRO A 127 6.22 11.12 -16.98
C PRO A 127 5.43 11.90 -18.03
N ALA A 128 4.25 11.41 -18.41
CA ALA A 128 3.32 12.15 -19.27
C ALA A 128 2.07 12.61 -18.48
N PRO A 129 1.39 13.69 -18.90
CA PRO A 129 0.14 14.13 -18.25
C PRO A 129 -1.02 13.15 -18.55
N PRO A 130 -1.85 12.74 -17.56
CA PRO A 130 -2.94 11.78 -17.78
C PRO A 130 -3.94 12.26 -18.85
N MET A 131 -4.52 11.33 -19.62
CA MET A 131 -5.55 11.64 -20.63
C MET A 131 -6.94 11.87 -20.05
N LEU A 132 -7.25 11.26 -18.89
CA LEU A 132 -8.48 11.48 -18.14
C LEU A 132 -8.27 12.53 -17.04
N PRO A 133 -8.86 13.73 -17.16
CA PRO A 133 -8.60 14.83 -16.23
C PRO A 133 -9.23 14.63 -14.84
N HIS A 134 -10.39 13.95 -14.77
CA HIS A 134 -11.19 13.82 -13.54
C HIS A 134 -11.75 12.40 -13.32
N PRO A 135 -10.90 11.40 -13.01
CA PRO A 135 -11.32 10.00 -12.89
C PRO A 135 -12.40 9.78 -11.81
N LEU A 136 -12.36 10.53 -10.71
CA LEU A 136 -13.37 10.47 -9.65
C LEU A 136 -14.76 10.95 -10.11
N ALA A 137 -14.82 11.94 -11.01
CA ALA A 137 -16.08 12.41 -11.57
C ALA A 137 -16.72 11.33 -12.45
N LEU A 138 -15.91 10.62 -13.24
CA LEU A 138 -16.36 9.48 -14.05
C LEU A 138 -16.90 8.35 -13.16
N GLN A 139 -16.20 7.99 -12.08
CA GLN A 139 -16.69 6.98 -11.13
C GLN A 139 -18.01 7.38 -10.46
N ARG A 140 -18.18 8.68 -10.14
CA ARG A 140 -19.43 9.21 -9.57
C ARG A 140 -20.59 9.17 -10.58
N ALA A 141 -20.32 9.42 -11.85
CA ALA A 141 -21.32 9.37 -12.93
C ALA A 141 -21.97 7.98 -13.06
N LEU A 142 -21.23 6.92 -12.74
CA LEU A 142 -21.71 5.53 -12.84
C LEU A 142 -22.55 5.06 -11.65
N ARG A 143 -22.73 5.88 -10.60
CA ARG A 143 -23.50 5.53 -9.40
C ARG A 143 -24.89 4.93 -9.66
N PRO A 144 -25.68 5.34 -10.67
CA PRO A 144 -26.96 4.70 -10.98
C PRO A 144 -26.88 3.18 -11.21
N LEU A 145 -25.73 2.68 -11.67
CA LEU A 145 -25.49 1.24 -11.89
C LEU A 145 -25.12 0.49 -10.61
N LYS A 146 -24.91 1.18 -9.47
CA LYS A 146 -24.48 0.55 -8.21
C LYS A 146 -25.67 -0.12 -7.51
N ARG A 147 -26.06 -1.28 -8.01
CA ARG A 147 -27.13 -2.12 -7.45
C ARG A 147 -26.58 -3.48 -7.00
N LYS A 148 -27.08 -3.95 -5.86
CA LYS A 148 -26.83 -5.31 -5.35
C LYS A 148 -28.01 -6.21 -5.70
N VAL A 149 -27.73 -7.44 -6.11
CA VAL A 149 -28.73 -8.48 -6.41
C VAL A 149 -28.34 -9.78 -5.71
N ALA A 150 -29.30 -10.68 -5.55
CA ALA A 150 -29.04 -12.05 -5.12
C ALA A 150 -28.10 -12.76 -6.12
N SER A 151 -27.02 -13.36 -5.59
CA SER A 151 -26.14 -14.23 -6.36
C SER A 151 -26.85 -15.55 -6.72
N ALA A 152 -26.70 -16.00 -7.96
CA ALA A 152 -27.27 -17.27 -8.40
C ALA A 152 -26.45 -18.50 -7.94
N HIS A 153 -25.13 -18.30 -7.73
CA HIS A 153 -24.18 -19.38 -7.51
C HIS A 153 -23.61 -19.40 -6.09
N VAL A 154 -23.52 -18.23 -5.46
CA VAL A 154 -22.98 -18.11 -4.11
C VAL A 154 -24.15 -18.01 -3.14
N ARG A 155 -24.30 -19.04 -2.32
CA ARG A 155 -25.20 -18.99 -1.18
C ARG A 155 -24.38 -18.82 0.10
N VAL A 156 -24.88 -17.98 0.98
CA VAL A 156 -24.35 -17.80 2.33
C VAL A 156 -25.33 -18.39 3.32
N LEU A 157 -24.81 -18.82 4.46
CA LEU A 157 -25.65 -19.28 5.56
C LEU A 157 -26.58 -18.14 5.99
N ASP A 158 -27.88 -18.39 5.99
CA ASP A 158 -28.84 -17.59 6.72
C ASP A 158 -28.83 -18.09 8.16
N GLU A 159 -27.90 -17.57 8.94
CA GLU A 159 -27.69 -17.97 10.33
C GLU A 159 -28.98 -17.91 11.15
N ARG A 160 -29.77 -16.84 10.94
CA ARG A 160 -31.04 -16.64 11.66
C ARG A 160 -32.09 -17.65 11.23
N ALA A 161 -32.30 -17.86 9.92
CA ALA A 161 -33.27 -18.85 9.45
C ALA A 161 -32.86 -20.30 9.79
N THR A 162 -31.55 -20.56 9.87
CA THR A 162 -31.01 -21.85 10.31
C THR A 162 -31.28 -22.08 11.79
N ALA A 163 -30.98 -21.10 12.64
CA ALA A 163 -31.27 -21.15 14.08
C ALA A 163 -32.77 -21.33 14.34
N ASP A 164 -33.61 -20.58 13.63
CA ASP A 164 -35.07 -20.69 13.71
C ASP A 164 -35.60 -22.06 13.30
N ARG A 165 -35.01 -22.70 12.29
CA ARG A 165 -35.39 -24.05 11.85
C ARG A 165 -34.99 -25.10 12.88
N ILE A 166 -33.78 -24.98 13.44
CA ILE A 166 -33.29 -25.87 14.50
C ILE A 166 -34.16 -25.74 15.75
N ALA A 167 -34.50 -24.51 16.14
CA ALA A 167 -35.39 -24.24 17.27
C ALA A 167 -36.79 -24.84 17.07
N ARG A 168 -37.33 -24.80 15.84
CA ARG A 168 -38.67 -25.33 15.52
C ARG A 168 -38.75 -26.85 15.40
N LEU A 169 -37.73 -27.49 14.84
CA LEU A 169 -37.73 -28.94 14.56
C LEU A 169 -37.16 -29.80 15.70
N GLY A 170 -36.69 -29.16 16.78
CA GLY A 170 -36.01 -29.80 17.89
C GLY A 170 -34.52 -30.00 17.58
N ALA A 171 -33.67 -29.85 18.59
CA ALA A 171 -32.21 -29.90 18.45
C ALA A 171 -31.66 -31.33 18.25
N HIS A 172 -32.30 -32.14 17.41
CA HIS A 172 -31.78 -33.44 17.00
C HIS A 172 -30.73 -33.27 15.88
N PRO A 173 -29.59 -33.99 15.93
CA PRO A 173 -28.54 -33.90 14.91
C PRO A 173 -29.05 -34.12 13.48
N ASP A 174 -30.08 -34.95 13.33
CA ASP A 174 -30.65 -35.36 12.03
C ASP A 174 -31.49 -34.26 11.36
N VAL A 175 -31.77 -33.13 12.03
CA VAL A 175 -32.57 -32.02 11.49
C VAL A 175 -31.79 -30.71 11.35
N TRP A 176 -30.48 -30.72 11.64
CA TRP A 176 -29.58 -29.56 11.54
C TRP A 176 -29.17 -29.30 10.09
N PHE A 177 -30.13 -28.86 9.28
CA PHE A 177 -29.85 -28.47 7.90
C PHE A 177 -29.71 -26.95 7.79
N PRO A 178 -28.57 -26.45 7.24
CA PRO A 178 -28.36 -25.03 7.05
C PRO A 178 -29.39 -24.44 6.09
N VAL A 179 -30.04 -23.35 6.50
CA VAL A 179 -30.86 -22.54 5.60
C VAL A 179 -29.93 -21.60 4.86
N LEU A 180 -29.87 -21.75 3.55
CA LEU A 180 -28.96 -20.97 2.70
C LEU A 180 -29.73 -19.88 1.97
N ARG A 181 -29.25 -18.63 2.08
CA ARG A 181 -29.76 -17.50 1.29
C ARG A 181 -28.74 -17.06 0.23
N PRO A 182 -29.17 -16.53 -0.92
CA PRO A 182 -28.27 -15.95 -1.90
C PRO A 182 -27.39 -14.83 -1.31
N ALA A 183 -26.08 -14.85 -1.59
CA ALA A 183 -25.19 -13.76 -1.20
C ALA A 183 -25.54 -12.46 -1.96
N PRO A 184 -25.41 -11.27 -1.35
CA PRO A 184 -25.53 -10.02 -2.09
C PRO A 184 -24.32 -9.83 -3.01
N ASP A 185 -24.57 -9.71 -4.30
CA ASP A 185 -23.54 -9.60 -5.34
C ASP A 185 -23.80 -8.37 -6.20
N ARG A 186 -22.74 -7.85 -6.83
CA ARG A 186 -22.88 -6.78 -7.82
C ARG A 186 -23.57 -7.37 -9.05
N TRP A 187 -24.54 -6.63 -9.55
CA TRP A 187 -25.44 -7.15 -10.56
C TRP A 187 -24.88 -7.12 -11.99
N LEU A 188 -23.89 -6.27 -12.29
CA LEU A 188 -23.33 -6.13 -13.65
C LEU A 188 -21.86 -6.56 -13.74
N ARG A 189 -21.50 -7.27 -14.81
CA ARG A 189 -20.14 -7.44 -15.34
C ARG A 189 -19.93 -6.46 -16.49
N LEU A 190 -18.71 -5.91 -16.60
CA LEU A 190 -18.32 -5.04 -17.71
C LEU A 190 -17.24 -5.71 -18.57
N ASN A 191 -17.54 -5.82 -19.87
CA ASN A 191 -16.57 -6.11 -20.91
C ASN A 191 -16.10 -4.77 -21.51
N LEU A 192 -14.85 -4.41 -21.29
CA LEU A 192 -14.23 -3.25 -21.92
C LEU A 192 -13.42 -3.74 -23.12
N VAL A 193 -13.96 -3.58 -24.32
CA VAL A 193 -13.32 -3.98 -25.57
C VAL A 193 -12.61 -2.76 -26.14
N HIS A 194 -11.34 -2.86 -26.50
CA HIS A 194 -10.61 -1.74 -27.10
C HIS A 194 -10.06 -2.10 -28.48
N ASP A 195 -10.18 -1.15 -29.39
CA ASP A 195 -9.64 -1.24 -30.73
C ASP A 195 -8.09 -1.27 -30.70
N THR A 196 -7.47 -2.06 -31.58
CA THR A 196 -6.01 -2.13 -31.78
C THR A 196 -5.58 -1.74 -33.21
N GLY A 197 -6.45 -1.01 -33.90
CA GLY A 197 -6.24 -0.38 -35.20
C GLY A 197 -5.02 0.55 -35.25
N PRO A 198 -4.55 0.90 -36.47
CA PRO A 198 -3.33 1.71 -36.65
C PRO A 198 -3.37 3.08 -35.96
N THR A 199 -4.56 3.64 -35.77
CA THR A 199 -4.79 4.94 -35.11
C THR A 199 -4.88 4.83 -33.58
N MET A 200 -5.13 3.64 -33.03
CA MET A 200 -5.31 3.41 -31.60
C MET A 200 -4.08 3.56 -30.70
N PRO A 201 -2.81 3.52 -31.17
CA PRO A 201 -1.65 3.81 -30.32
C PRO A 201 -1.72 5.11 -29.53
N VAL A 202 -2.30 6.18 -30.09
CA VAL A 202 -2.48 7.47 -29.38
C VAL A 202 -3.45 7.35 -28.19
N TRP A 203 -4.43 6.45 -28.30
CA TRP A 203 -5.50 6.26 -27.31
C TRP A 203 -5.19 5.21 -26.25
N ARG A 204 -4.06 4.49 -26.35
CA ARG A 204 -3.68 3.46 -25.37
C ARG A 204 -3.63 3.96 -23.91
N PRO A 205 -3.10 5.16 -23.61
CA PRO A 205 -3.13 5.68 -22.24
C PRO A 205 -4.56 5.90 -21.76
N LEU A 206 -5.44 6.48 -22.60
CA LEU A 206 -6.87 6.65 -22.29
C LEU A 206 -7.56 5.32 -21.98
N VAL A 207 -7.33 4.27 -22.78
CA VAL A 207 -7.89 2.93 -22.54
C VAL A 207 -7.45 2.39 -21.18
N SER A 208 -6.16 2.53 -20.85
CA SER A 208 -5.57 2.03 -19.61
C SER A 208 -6.10 2.79 -18.39
N GLU A 209 -6.19 4.11 -18.48
CA GLU A 209 -6.73 4.98 -17.44
C GLU A 209 -8.23 4.73 -17.23
N LEU A 210 -9.01 4.54 -18.30
CA LEU A 210 -10.43 4.24 -18.24
C LEU A 210 -10.69 2.87 -17.60
N HIS A 211 -9.95 1.84 -18.01
CA HIS A 211 -10.00 0.51 -17.39
C HIS A 211 -9.74 0.59 -15.88
N THR A 212 -8.69 1.31 -15.49
CA THR A 212 -8.31 1.51 -14.08
C THR A 212 -9.42 2.23 -13.31
N ALA A 213 -9.97 3.32 -13.84
CA ALA A 213 -11.04 4.07 -13.21
C ALA A 213 -12.32 3.23 -13.04
N LEU A 214 -12.68 2.43 -14.04
CA LEU A 214 -13.84 1.54 -14.02
C LEU A 214 -13.67 0.39 -13.03
N ALA A 215 -12.50 -0.26 -13.00
CA ALA A 215 -12.18 -1.34 -12.06
C ALA A 215 -12.20 -0.85 -10.60
N GLN A 216 -11.62 0.33 -10.34
CA GLN A 216 -11.58 0.94 -9.00
C GLN A 216 -12.93 1.50 -8.52
N SER A 217 -13.94 1.62 -9.39
CA SER A 217 -15.25 2.16 -9.03
C SER A 217 -16.01 1.28 -8.02
N GLY A 218 -15.73 -0.02 -8.00
CA GLY A 218 -16.47 -0.99 -7.19
C GLY A 218 -17.95 -1.17 -7.58
N ILE A 219 -18.35 -0.72 -8.77
CA ILE A 219 -19.74 -0.79 -9.27
C ILE A 219 -20.01 -2.13 -9.96
N PHE A 220 -19.08 -2.58 -10.79
CA PHE A 220 -19.17 -3.84 -11.51
C PHE A 220 -18.63 -5.00 -10.67
N ARG A 221 -19.21 -6.18 -10.84
CA ARG A 221 -18.68 -7.44 -10.30
C ARG A 221 -17.25 -7.67 -10.77
N ASP A 222 -17.03 -7.45 -12.05
CA ASP A 222 -15.79 -7.73 -12.76
C ASP A 222 -15.69 -6.76 -13.95
N VAL A 223 -14.48 -6.32 -14.25
CA VAL A 223 -14.14 -5.45 -15.39
C VAL A 223 -13.03 -6.14 -16.15
N THR A 224 -13.35 -6.63 -17.34
CA THR A 224 -12.41 -7.38 -18.18
C THR A 224 -12.04 -6.56 -19.41
N LEU A 225 -10.74 -6.53 -19.74
CA LEU A 225 -10.22 -5.79 -20.89
C LEU A 225 -9.92 -6.74 -22.05
N HIS A 226 -10.44 -6.45 -23.24
CA HIS A 226 -10.30 -7.32 -24.42
C HIS A 226 -9.86 -6.53 -25.67
N PRO A 227 -8.89 -7.00 -26.45
CA PRO A 227 -8.50 -6.36 -27.69
C PRO A 227 -9.44 -6.75 -28.86
N ALA A 228 -9.80 -5.77 -29.68
CA ALA A 228 -10.41 -5.94 -30.99
C ALA A 228 -9.34 -5.65 -32.06
N ALA A 229 -8.96 -6.67 -32.83
CA ALA A 229 -7.92 -6.59 -33.83
C ALA A 229 -8.41 -5.92 -35.13
N PRO A 230 -7.49 -5.34 -35.94
CA PRO A 230 -7.85 -4.70 -37.23
C PRO A 230 -8.49 -5.67 -38.23
N ASP A 231 -8.34 -6.98 -38.03
CA ASP A 231 -9.01 -8.03 -38.79
C ASP A 231 -10.50 -8.22 -38.41
N GLY A 232 -11.02 -7.41 -37.49
CA GLY A 232 -12.41 -7.46 -37.02
C GLY A 232 -12.69 -8.59 -36.03
N ARG A 233 -11.67 -9.23 -35.45
CA ARG A 233 -11.84 -10.25 -34.41
C ARG A 233 -11.67 -9.64 -33.02
N ALA A 234 -12.67 -9.81 -32.15
CA ALA A 234 -12.51 -9.61 -30.71
C ALA A 234 -12.33 -10.97 -30.03
N ARG A 235 -11.18 -11.17 -29.38
CA ARG A 235 -10.84 -12.45 -28.76
C ARG A 235 -11.36 -12.52 -27.32
N HIS A 236 -11.88 -13.68 -26.91
CA HIS A 236 -12.24 -14.01 -25.52
C HIS A 236 -13.29 -13.11 -24.85
N VAL A 237 -14.11 -12.37 -25.60
CA VAL A 237 -15.19 -11.57 -25.01
C VAL A 237 -16.36 -12.50 -24.63
N PRO A 238 -16.69 -12.65 -23.34
CA PRO A 238 -17.77 -13.53 -22.92
C PRO A 238 -19.13 -12.91 -23.31
N VAL A 239 -19.92 -13.64 -24.11
CA VAL A 239 -21.31 -13.27 -24.40
C VAL A 239 -22.22 -14.09 -23.51
N LEU A 240 -22.57 -13.51 -22.36
CA LEU A 240 -23.49 -14.11 -21.40
C LEU A 240 -24.83 -13.41 -21.59
N ASP A 241 -25.83 -14.12 -22.13
CA ASP A 241 -27.21 -13.63 -22.24
C ASP A 241 -27.91 -13.71 -20.87
N ASP A 242 -27.30 -13.06 -19.87
CA ASP A 242 -27.66 -13.16 -18.46
C ASP A 242 -28.38 -11.91 -17.94
N GLY A 243 -28.60 -10.91 -18.81
CA GLY A 243 -29.15 -9.60 -18.45
C GLY A 243 -28.29 -8.83 -17.45
N ARG A 244 -27.05 -9.28 -17.24
CA ARG A 244 -26.10 -8.81 -16.23
C ARG A 244 -24.73 -8.49 -16.81
N THR A 245 -24.59 -8.54 -18.12
CA THR A 245 -23.35 -8.22 -18.82
C THR A 245 -23.55 -6.95 -19.64
N VAL A 246 -22.59 -6.03 -19.55
CA VAL A 246 -22.58 -4.79 -20.33
C VAL A 246 -21.25 -4.71 -21.08
N THR A 247 -21.29 -4.20 -22.31
CA THR A 247 -20.10 -4.05 -23.15
C THR A 247 -19.87 -2.59 -23.53
N LEU A 248 -18.66 -2.10 -23.29
CA LEU A 248 -18.18 -0.81 -23.78
C LEU A 248 -17.06 -1.05 -24.80
N VAL A 249 -17.20 -0.49 -26.00
CA VAL A 249 -16.18 -0.56 -27.05
C VAL A 249 -15.45 0.77 -27.13
N VAL A 250 -14.16 0.80 -26.81
CA VAL A 250 -13.32 1.99 -26.96
C VAL A 250 -12.69 1.99 -28.35
N SER A 251 -13.12 2.90 -29.22
CA SER A 251 -12.63 3.01 -30.59
C SER A 251 -12.81 4.42 -31.13
N ASP A 252 -11.88 4.88 -31.96
CA ASP A 252 -12.04 6.09 -32.76
C ASP A 252 -12.88 5.87 -34.03
N CYS A 253 -13.30 4.63 -34.30
CA CYS A 253 -14.08 4.22 -35.46
C CYS A 253 -13.38 4.49 -36.80
N MET A 254 -12.04 4.48 -36.83
CA MET A 254 -11.24 4.77 -38.04
C MET A 254 -10.51 3.55 -38.61
N GLY A 255 -10.42 2.47 -37.84
CA GLY A 255 -9.74 1.24 -38.24
C GLY A 255 -10.40 0.52 -39.43
N PRO A 256 -9.66 -0.39 -40.11
CA PRO A 256 -10.18 -1.16 -41.25
C PRO A 256 -11.42 -1.99 -40.93
N GLN A 257 -11.59 -2.43 -39.69
CA GLN A 257 -12.77 -3.15 -39.21
C GLN A 257 -14.05 -2.30 -39.14
N TRP A 258 -13.96 -0.98 -39.33
CA TRP A 258 -15.13 -0.11 -39.39
C TRP A 258 -15.58 0.19 -40.83
N ARG A 259 -14.80 -0.23 -41.83
CA ARG A 259 -15.01 0.06 -43.25
C ARG A 259 -15.44 -1.19 -44.03
N PRO A 260 -15.98 -1.03 -45.26
CA PRO A 260 -16.29 -2.16 -46.14
C PRO A 260 -15.11 -3.10 -46.35
N GLY A 261 -15.36 -4.40 -46.21
CA GLY A 261 -14.36 -5.46 -46.34
C GLY A 261 -14.62 -6.61 -45.37
N GLU A 262 -13.89 -7.72 -45.55
CA GLU A 262 -14.11 -8.95 -44.76
C GLU A 262 -13.95 -8.71 -43.24
N ALA A 263 -13.00 -7.86 -42.85
CA ALA A 263 -12.81 -7.44 -41.46
C ALA A 263 -14.02 -6.65 -40.93
N GLY A 264 -14.55 -5.73 -41.73
CA GLY A 264 -15.72 -4.94 -41.38
C GLY A 264 -16.99 -5.76 -41.24
N ASP A 265 -17.23 -6.68 -42.17
CA ASP A 265 -18.38 -7.59 -42.11
C ASP A 265 -18.35 -8.49 -40.86
N ARG A 266 -17.16 -8.98 -40.48
CA ARG A 266 -16.98 -9.75 -39.23
C ARG A 266 -17.26 -8.89 -38.00
N TRP A 267 -16.73 -7.67 -37.99
CA TRP A 267 -16.86 -6.76 -36.85
C TRP A 267 -18.31 -6.32 -36.63
N TYR A 268 -18.99 -5.88 -37.68
CA TYR A 268 -20.40 -5.47 -37.62
C TYR A 268 -21.31 -6.64 -37.22
N ARG A 269 -21.05 -7.85 -37.71
CA ARG A 269 -21.77 -9.06 -37.26
C ARG A 269 -21.60 -9.31 -35.77
N THR A 270 -20.40 -9.10 -35.23
CA THR A 270 -20.08 -9.23 -33.80
C THR A 270 -20.79 -8.16 -32.97
N LEU A 271 -20.70 -6.88 -33.37
CA LEU A 271 -21.39 -5.79 -32.69
C LEU A 271 -22.91 -5.97 -32.68
N ARG A 272 -23.51 -6.40 -33.80
CA ARG A 272 -24.95 -6.68 -33.86
C ARG A 272 -25.33 -7.88 -33.01
N HIS A 273 -24.47 -8.90 -32.93
CA HIS A 273 -24.68 -10.02 -32.02
C HIS A 273 -24.69 -9.54 -30.57
N TRP A 274 -23.71 -8.73 -30.14
CA TRP A 274 -23.70 -8.17 -28.78
C TRP A 274 -24.88 -7.24 -28.53
N ALA A 275 -25.20 -6.32 -29.44
CA ALA A 275 -26.31 -5.38 -29.30
C ALA A 275 -27.67 -6.09 -29.09
N ARG A 276 -27.83 -7.32 -29.61
CA ARG A 276 -29.06 -8.11 -29.43
C ARG A 276 -29.18 -8.80 -28.08
N HIS A 277 -28.06 -9.08 -27.40
CA HIS A 277 -28.05 -9.84 -26.14
C HIS A 277 -27.70 -8.99 -24.91
N MET A 278 -27.08 -7.82 -25.09
CA MET A 278 -26.64 -6.98 -23.98
C MET A 278 -26.58 -5.49 -24.31
N PRO A 279 -26.61 -4.62 -23.28
CA PRO A 279 -26.27 -3.21 -23.45
C PRO A 279 -24.85 -3.07 -24.02
N LEU A 280 -24.76 -2.42 -25.17
CA LEU A 280 -23.56 -2.13 -25.92
C LEU A 280 -23.49 -0.62 -26.17
N ALA A 281 -22.35 0.01 -25.89
CA ALA A 281 -22.08 1.38 -26.29
C ALA A 281 -20.63 1.56 -26.76
N VAL A 282 -20.40 2.56 -27.61
CA VAL A 282 -19.06 2.92 -28.11
C VAL A 282 -18.56 4.14 -27.35
N VAL A 283 -17.42 4.00 -26.68
CA VAL A 283 -16.67 5.10 -26.10
C VAL A 283 -15.73 5.65 -27.16
N GLN A 284 -16.05 6.83 -27.65
CA GLN A 284 -15.43 7.46 -28.80
C GLN A 284 -14.47 8.56 -28.29
N PRO A 285 -13.15 8.42 -28.48
CA PRO A 285 -12.16 9.38 -27.96
C PRO A 285 -12.13 10.75 -28.66
N LEU A 286 -12.66 10.84 -29.88
CA LEU A 286 -12.80 12.08 -30.65
C LEU A 286 -13.99 12.89 -30.10
N PRO A 287 -14.01 14.22 -30.30
CA PRO A 287 -15.14 15.03 -29.88
C PRO A 287 -16.37 14.77 -30.75
N GLU A 288 -17.55 14.99 -30.16
CA GLU A 288 -18.86 14.78 -30.81
C GLU A 288 -18.95 15.32 -32.24
N HIS A 289 -18.45 16.54 -32.49
CA HIS A 289 -18.52 17.19 -33.80
C HIS A 289 -17.74 16.48 -34.91
N LEU A 290 -16.80 15.59 -34.58
CA LEU A 290 -16.04 14.80 -35.58
C LEU A 290 -16.70 13.46 -35.87
N TRP A 291 -17.64 12.99 -35.06
CA TRP A 291 -18.29 11.69 -35.25
C TRP A 291 -18.91 11.50 -36.64
N PRO A 292 -19.57 12.51 -37.26
CA PRO A 292 -20.12 12.37 -38.61
C PRO A 292 -19.09 12.00 -39.68
N THR A 293 -17.80 12.27 -39.44
CA THR A 293 -16.70 11.98 -40.37
C THR A 293 -16.03 10.62 -40.13
N THR A 294 -16.42 9.91 -39.07
CA THR A 294 -15.90 8.57 -38.76
C THR A 294 -16.65 7.49 -39.56
N ALA A 295 -16.13 6.27 -39.57
CA ALA A 295 -16.81 5.15 -40.24
C ALA A 295 -18.02 4.62 -39.45
N LEU A 296 -18.33 5.19 -38.27
CA LEU A 296 -19.55 4.94 -37.52
C LEU A 296 -20.15 6.31 -37.10
N PRO A 297 -20.82 7.02 -38.01
CA PRO A 297 -21.35 8.35 -37.72
C PRO A 297 -22.43 8.28 -36.64
N ALA A 298 -22.27 9.14 -35.64
CA ALA A 298 -23.20 9.27 -34.52
C ALA A 298 -23.85 10.65 -34.55
N GLU A 299 -25.13 10.70 -34.19
CA GLU A 299 -25.93 11.93 -34.16
C GLU A 299 -26.59 12.11 -32.78
N PRO A 300 -26.80 13.36 -32.33
CA PRO A 300 -27.43 13.63 -31.04
C PRO A 300 -28.95 13.44 -31.09
N GLY A 301 -29.52 13.00 -29.97
CA GLY A 301 -30.96 12.80 -29.83
C GLY A 301 -31.39 12.30 -28.45
N LEU A 302 -32.55 11.65 -28.42
CA LEU A 302 -33.14 11.05 -27.22
C LEU A 302 -33.14 9.54 -27.30
N LEU A 303 -32.55 8.89 -26.29
CA LEU A 303 -32.54 7.44 -26.12
C LEU A 303 -33.59 7.03 -25.08
N THR A 304 -34.32 5.96 -25.38
CA THR A 304 -35.29 5.35 -24.47
C THR A 304 -35.03 3.87 -24.34
N SER A 305 -34.89 3.38 -23.12
CA SER A 305 -34.77 1.94 -22.84
C SER A 305 -36.14 1.35 -22.45
N PRO A 306 -36.52 0.16 -22.91
CA PRO A 306 -37.78 -0.49 -22.51
C PRO A 306 -37.70 -1.16 -21.14
N SER A 307 -36.49 -1.47 -20.65
CA SER A 307 -36.28 -2.14 -19.37
C SER A 307 -34.87 -1.88 -18.84
N THR A 308 -34.65 -2.20 -17.57
CA THR A 308 -33.32 -2.20 -16.97
C THR A 308 -32.37 -3.14 -17.72
N ALA A 309 -31.15 -2.69 -17.99
CA ALA A 309 -30.12 -3.41 -18.74
C ALA A 309 -30.62 -4.02 -20.07
N ALA A 310 -31.55 -3.35 -20.76
CA ALA A 310 -32.05 -3.83 -22.05
C ALA A 310 -30.93 -3.90 -23.11
N PRO A 311 -30.91 -4.94 -23.95
CA PRO A 311 -30.01 -5.00 -25.10
C PRO A 311 -30.14 -3.77 -26.00
N SER A 312 -29.03 -3.28 -26.55
CA SER A 312 -29.03 -2.05 -27.37
C SER A 312 -29.96 -2.12 -28.58
N ALA A 313 -30.16 -3.31 -29.15
CA ALA A 313 -31.10 -3.56 -30.24
C ALA A 313 -32.58 -3.28 -29.88
N ARG A 314 -32.90 -3.17 -28.59
CA ARG A 314 -34.25 -2.83 -28.09
C ARG A 314 -34.40 -1.37 -27.69
N LEU A 315 -33.34 -0.57 -27.78
CA LEU A 315 -33.42 0.86 -27.51
C LEU A 315 -34.20 1.55 -28.63
N ALA A 316 -34.97 2.58 -28.26
CA ALA A 316 -35.52 3.52 -29.20
C ALA A 316 -34.65 4.77 -29.22
N PHE A 317 -34.28 5.23 -30.41
CA PHE A 317 -33.52 6.46 -30.61
C PHE A 317 -34.30 7.41 -31.50
N THR A 318 -34.36 8.68 -31.10
CA THR A 318 -35.00 9.76 -31.87
C THR A 318 -33.98 10.89 -32.04
N PRO A 319 -33.39 11.06 -33.24
CA PRO A 319 -32.44 12.14 -33.49
C PRO A 319 -33.14 13.50 -33.43
N TYR A 320 -32.40 14.55 -33.08
CA TYR A 320 -32.94 15.92 -33.05
C TYR A 320 -33.19 16.48 -34.45
N GLU A 321 -32.34 16.12 -35.41
CA GLU A 321 -32.53 16.43 -36.82
C GLU A 321 -33.18 15.23 -37.51
N ALA A 322 -34.32 15.46 -38.16
CA ALA A 322 -35.26 14.42 -38.58
C ALA A 322 -34.76 13.64 -39.81
N ALA A 323 -33.83 12.70 -39.62
CA ALA A 323 -33.52 11.65 -40.58
C ALA A 323 -34.20 10.33 -40.17
N PRO A 324 -34.89 9.64 -41.09
CA PRO A 324 -35.42 8.30 -40.81
C PRO A 324 -34.26 7.30 -40.63
N PRO A 325 -34.38 6.32 -39.72
CA PRO A 325 -33.35 5.32 -39.51
C PRO A 325 -33.14 4.47 -40.78
N PRO A 326 -31.89 4.07 -41.09
CA PRO A 326 -31.63 3.12 -42.18
C PRO A 326 -32.30 1.76 -41.91
N ASP A 327 -32.73 1.09 -42.98
CA ASP A 327 -33.37 -0.22 -42.89
C ASP A 327 -32.48 -1.24 -42.15
N HIS A 328 -33.08 -1.95 -41.18
CA HIS A 328 -32.43 -2.98 -40.36
C HIS A 328 -31.22 -2.53 -39.52
N ALA A 329 -31.00 -1.23 -39.37
CA ALA A 329 -29.98 -0.68 -38.49
C ALA A 329 -30.40 -0.74 -37.01
N LEU A 330 -29.43 -0.95 -36.13
CA LEU A 330 -29.63 -0.96 -34.68
C LEU A 330 -29.06 0.31 -34.06
N PRO A 331 -29.75 0.98 -33.13
CA PRO A 331 -29.18 2.12 -32.43
C PRO A 331 -28.10 1.65 -31.44
N VAL A 332 -26.89 2.20 -31.57
CA VAL A 332 -25.79 1.96 -30.64
C VAL A 332 -25.41 3.29 -30.00
N PRO A 333 -25.61 3.46 -28.67
CA PRO A 333 -25.16 4.66 -27.98
C PRO A 333 -23.67 4.93 -28.18
N VAL A 334 -23.34 6.19 -28.46
CA VAL A 334 -21.97 6.67 -28.59
C VAL A 334 -21.74 7.74 -27.52
N LEU A 335 -20.62 7.64 -26.81
CA LEU A 335 -20.27 8.53 -25.72
C LEU A 335 -18.82 8.98 -25.79
N GLU A 336 -18.57 10.23 -25.42
CA GLU A 336 -17.23 10.67 -25.09
C GLU A 336 -16.76 10.03 -23.76
N PRO A 337 -15.44 9.89 -23.52
CA PRO A 337 -14.87 9.44 -22.25
C PRO A 337 -14.97 10.50 -21.14
N GLY A 338 -16.18 11.04 -20.91
CA GLY A 338 -16.46 12.14 -20.01
C GLY A 338 -17.61 11.86 -19.04
N ALA A 339 -17.53 12.41 -17.82
CA ALA A 339 -18.50 12.15 -16.76
C ALA A 339 -19.98 12.44 -17.14
N PRO A 340 -20.33 13.53 -17.85
CA PRO A 340 -21.72 13.78 -18.24
C PRO A 340 -22.29 12.69 -19.15
N TRP A 341 -21.52 12.25 -20.14
CA TRP A 341 -21.92 11.20 -21.09
C TRP A 341 -22.09 9.85 -20.40
N LEU A 342 -21.15 9.45 -19.54
CA LEU A 342 -21.29 8.23 -18.75
C LEU A 342 -22.47 8.29 -17.77
N ALA A 343 -22.82 9.47 -17.25
CA ALA A 343 -23.97 9.62 -16.34
C ALA A 343 -25.30 9.37 -17.07
N HIS A 344 -25.48 9.96 -18.25
CA HIS A 344 -26.66 9.73 -19.07
C HIS A 344 -26.77 8.27 -19.51
N TRP A 345 -25.67 7.68 -19.97
CA TRP A 345 -25.64 6.27 -20.34
C TRP A 345 -25.92 5.35 -19.13
N ALA A 346 -25.34 5.62 -17.97
CA ALA A 346 -25.60 4.87 -16.74
C ALA A 346 -27.08 4.95 -16.32
N ALA A 347 -27.70 6.13 -16.44
CA ALA A 347 -29.13 6.31 -16.16
C ALA A 347 -30.01 5.53 -17.15
N LEU A 348 -29.66 5.54 -18.44
CA LEU A 348 -30.36 4.77 -19.48
C LEU A 348 -30.33 3.26 -19.20
N VAL A 349 -29.19 2.73 -18.78
CA VAL A 349 -29.00 1.30 -18.48
C VAL A 349 -29.65 0.91 -17.14
N ALA A 350 -29.57 1.76 -16.13
CA ALA A 350 -30.13 1.50 -14.79
C ALA A 350 -31.66 1.66 -14.72
N GLY A 351 -32.24 2.46 -15.61
CA GLY A 351 -33.65 2.85 -15.56
C GLY A 351 -34.62 1.66 -15.67
N PRO A 352 -35.78 1.69 -15.01
CA PRO A 352 -36.80 0.64 -15.11
C PRO A 352 -37.48 0.57 -16.49
N GLY A 353 -37.31 1.60 -17.32
CA GLY A 353 -37.84 1.71 -18.68
C GLY A 353 -38.62 3.02 -18.90
N GLY A 354 -38.77 3.44 -20.16
CA GLY A 354 -39.64 4.54 -20.59
C GLY A 354 -39.11 5.97 -20.38
N ALA A 355 -38.05 6.16 -19.62
CA ALA A 355 -37.42 7.47 -19.45
C ALA A 355 -36.64 7.88 -20.71
N ARG A 356 -36.88 9.09 -21.21
CA ARG A 356 -36.12 9.71 -22.30
C ARG A 356 -34.84 10.31 -21.75
N THR A 357 -33.71 9.88 -22.28
CA THR A 357 -32.37 10.30 -21.85
C THR A 357 -31.64 10.97 -23.01
N PRO A 358 -31.13 12.21 -22.84
CA PRO A 358 -30.28 12.84 -23.85
C PRO A 358 -28.99 12.05 -24.07
N GLY A 359 -28.59 11.90 -25.33
CA GLY A 359 -27.33 11.27 -25.71
C GLY A 359 -27.12 11.30 -27.21
N ALA A 360 -26.18 10.50 -27.69
CA ALA A 360 -25.94 10.29 -29.10
C ALA A 360 -25.96 8.80 -29.42
N ALA A 361 -26.35 8.47 -30.64
CA ALA A 361 -26.32 7.10 -31.12
C ALA A 361 -25.89 7.05 -32.58
N ALA A 362 -25.21 5.98 -32.93
CA ALA A 362 -24.95 5.61 -34.31
C ALA A 362 -25.91 4.53 -34.76
N TRP A 363 -26.31 4.60 -36.03
CA TRP A 363 -27.05 3.52 -36.68
C TRP A 363 -26.08 2.44 -37.14
N LEU A 364 -26.20 1.23 -36.58
CA LEU A 364 -25.37 0.08 -36.93
C LEU A 364 -26.07 -0.80 -37.99
N PRO A 365 -25.78 -0.62 -39.30
CA PRO A 365 -26.33 -1.45 -40.38
C PRO A 365 -25.83 -2.89 -40.33
N PRO A 366 -26.40 -3.82 -41.14
CA PRO A 366 -25.94 -5.21 -41.22
C PRO A 366 -24.47 -5.37 -41.65
N SER A 367 -23.99 -4.49 -42.52
CA SER A 367 -22.61 -4.40 -43.00
C SER A 367 -22.21 -2.93 -43.12
N PRO A 368 -20.92 -2.60 -42.98
CA PRO A 368 -20.44 -1.22 -43.12
C PRO A 368 -20.76 -0.66 -44.51
N ALA A 369 -21.31 0.54 -44.55
CA ALA A 369 -21.60 1.24 -45.81
C ALA A 369 -20.31 1.89 -46.37
N PRO A 370 -20.17 1.98 -47.71
CA PRO A 370 -19.15 2.83 -48.29
C PRO A 370 -19.41 4.30 -47.90
N PRO A 371 -18.35 5.13 -47.75
CA PRO A 371 -18.52 6.54 -47.44
C PRO A 371 -19.38 7.23 -48.51
N ALA A 372 -20.28 8.11 -48.08
CA ALA A 372 -21.24 8.79 -48.95
C ALA A 372 -20.57 9.74 -49.97
N GLU A 373 -19.38 10.25 -49.65
CA GLU A 373 -18.57 11.09 -50.55
C GLU A 373 -17.14 10.55 -50.65
N PRO A 374 -16.52 10.56 -51.85
CA PRO A 374 -15.10 10.25 -51.99
C PRO A 374 -14.28 11.29 -51.24
N THR A 375 -13.54 10.85 -50.23
CA THR A 375 -12.66 11.72 -49.46
C THR A 375 -11.59 12.27 -50.41
N PRO A 376 -11.35 13.59 -50.48
CA PRO A 376 -10.31 14.16 -51.31
C PRO A 376 -8.95 13.54 -50.94
N ASP A 377 -8.14 13.22 -51.95
CA ASP A 377 -6.86 12.55 -51.75
C ASP A 377 -5.91 13.46 -50.94
N ILE A 378 -5.81 13.17 -49.65
CA ILE A 378 -4.95 13.88 -48.70
C ILE A 378 -3.48 13.71 -49.11
N ALA A 379 -3.12 12.61 -49.78
CA ALA A 379 -1.75 12.37 -50.22
C ALA A 379 -1.32 13.30 -51.37
N SER A 380 -2.26 13.79 -52.18
CA SER A 380 -2.00 14.69 -53.31
C SER A 380 -2.30 16.17 -53.03
N SER A 381 -2.77 16.51 -51.83
CA SER A 381 -3.15 17.88 -51.46
C SER A 381 -1.91 18.76 -51.20
N SER A 382 -1.96 20.04 -51.57
CA SER A 382 -0.87 20.99 -51.26
C SER A 382 -0.79 21.28 -49.75
N PRO A 383 0.40 21.64 -49.21
CA PRO A 383 0.53 22.00 -47.80
C PRO A 383 -0.37 23.17 -47.38
N GLU A 384 -0.55 24.16 -48.26
CA GLU A 384 -1.45 25.30 -48.06
C GLU A 384 -2.91 24.85 -47.93
N ASP A 385 -3.36 23.97 -48.83
CA ASP A 385 -4.73 23.44 -48.80
C ASP A 385 -4.99 22.63 -47.53
N LEU A 386 -4.00 21.83 -47.08
CA LEU A 386 -4.10 21.05 -45.84
C LEU A 386 -4.26 21.95 -44.60
N VAL A 387 -3.45 23.02 -44.50
CA VAL A 387 -3.52 23.96 -43.37
C VAL A 387 -4.79 24.80 -43.42
N LEU A 388 -5.21 25.26 -44.60
CA LEU A 388 -6.46 26.01 -44.78
C LEU A 388 -7.68 25.16 -44.44
N ARG A 389 -7.73 23.92 -44.92
CA ARG A 389 -8.78 22.96 -44.58
C ARG A 389 -8.84 22.71 -43.09
N PHE A 390 -7.70 22.43 -42.47
CA PHE A 390 -7.64 22.21 -41.02
C PHE A 390 -8.12 23.45 -40.24
N ARG A 391 -7.69 24.66 -40.64
CA ARG A 391 -8.17 25.90 -40.02
C ARG A 391 -9.67 26.12 -40.16
N ALA A 392 -10.28 25.66 -41.25
CA ALA A 392 -11.71 25.80 -41.50
C ALA A 392 -12.55 24.80 -40.70
N THR A 393 -12.02 23.61 -40.38
CA THR A 393 -12.78 22.53 -39.75
C THR A 393 -12.43 22.26 -38.29
N ALA A 394 -11.24 22.65 -37.84
CA ALA A 394 -10.77 22.36 -36.49
C ALA A 394 -11.19 23.42 -35.47
N SER A 395 -11.21 23.00 -34.21
CA SER A 395 -11.39 23.89 -33.07
C SER A 395 -10.25 24.91 -32.97
N PRO A 396 -10.52 26.13 -32.47
CA PRO A 396 -9.49 27.14 -32.22
C PRO A 396 -8.33 26.62 -31.35
N GLU A 397 -8.66 25.77 -30.37
CA GLU A 397 -7.73 25.09 -29.47
C GLU A 397 -6.82 24.12 -30.24
N ALA A 398 -7.37 23.26 -31.10
CA ALA A 398 -6.60 22.33 -31.90
C ALA A 398 -5.70 23.05 -32.92
N PHE A 399 -6.18 24.12 -33.55
CA PHE A 399 -5.36 24.92 -34.46
C PHE A 399 -4.20 25.62 -33.73
N ARG A 400 -4.46 26.18 -32.54
CA ARG A 400 -3.42 26.75 -31.67
C ARG A 400 -2.42 25.68 -31.24
N LEU A 401 -2.88 24.49 -30.86
CA LEU A 401 -2.04 23.36 -30.49
C LEU A 401 -1.13 22.95 -31.66
N ALA A 402 -1.66 22.80 -32.88
CA ALA A 402 -0.88 22.46 -34.07
C ALA A 402 0.27 23.45 -34.32
N GLY A 403 0.02 24.75 -34.12
CA GLY A 403 1.05 25.78 -34.17
C GLY A 403 2.20 25.53 -33.18
N HIS A 404 1.89 25.23 -31.92
CA HIS A 404 2.90 24.95 -30.88
C HIS A 404 3.60 23.60 -31.09
N LEU A 405 2.91 22.60 -31.63
CA LEU A 405 3.50 21.32 -31.99
C LEU A 405 4.54 21.44 -33.11
N ALA A 406 4.41 22.45 -33.98
CA ALA A 406 5.42 22.75 -34.99
C ALA A 406 6.78 23.20 -34.38
N LEU A 407 6.81 23.57 -33.09
CA LEU A 407 8.02 23.87 -32.31
C LEU A 407 8.64 22.63 -31.63
N ALA A 408 8.05 21.44 -31.75
CA ALA A 408 8.51 20.22 -31.10
C ALA A 408 8.56 19.02 -32.07
N VAL A 409 8.98 17.86 -31.56
CA VAL A 409 8.87 16.57 -32.25
C VAL A 409 7.46 16.01 -31.99
N PRO A 410 6.64 15.77 -33.02
CA PRO A 410 5.24 15.35 -32.85
C PRO A 410 5.15 13.85 -32.54
N SER A 411 5.55 13.46 -31.33
CA SER A 411 5.22 12.16 -30.74
C SER A 411 4.10 12.33 -29.72
N VAL A 412 3.20 11.36 -29.58
CA VAL A 412 2.05 11.45 -28.67
C VAL A 412 2.42 11.90 -27.24
N PRO A 413 3.47 11.37 -26.59
CA PRO A 413 3.84 11.81 -25.25
C PRO A 413 4.29 13.28 -25.20
N VAL A 414 5.05 13.74 -26.20
CA VAL A 414 5.47 15.14 -26.32
C VAL A 414 4.27 16.03 -26.63
N MET A 415 3.38 15.59 -27.51
CA MET A 415 2.18 16.34 -27.85
C MET A 415 1.27 16.55 -26.63
N ARG A 416 1.13 15.54 -25.75
CA ARG A 416 0.41 15.66 -24.46
C ARG A 416 1.06 16.67 -23.53
N LEU A 417 2.40 16.69 -23.45
CA LEU A 417 3.14 17.67 -22.67
C LEU A 417 2.92 19.10 -23.20
N VAL A 418 3.07 19.29 -24.51
CA VAL A 418 2.81 20.59 -25.17
C VAL A 418 1.37 21.03 -24.96
N GLN A 419 0.41 20.12 -25.12
CA GLN A 419 -1.01 20.42 -24.91
C GLN A 419 -1.27 20.91 -23.49
N ARG A 420 -0.68 20.25 -22.48
CA ARG A 420 -0.81 20.65 -21.08
C ARG A 420 -0.19 22.01 -20.79
N THR A 421 0.87 22.39 -21.53
CA THR A 421 1.49 23.72 -21.41
C THR A 421 0.63 24.83 -22.04
N VAL A 422 0.00 24.54 -23.18
CA VAL A 422 -0.73 25.54 -23.97
C VAL A 422 -2.17 25.73 -23.46
N ASP A 423 -2.82 24.66 -23.00
CA ASP A 423 -4.22 24.66 -22.61
C ASP A 423 -4.40 24.51 -21.09
N ARG A 424 -5.28 25.33 -20.51
CA ARG A 424 -5.65 25.24 -19.08
C ARG A 424 -6.44 23.98 -18.74
N ASP A 425 -7.26 23.50 -19.68
CA ASP A 425 -8.06 22.27 -19.57
C ASP A 425 -7.80 21.40 -20.81
N PRO A 426 -6.69 20.65 -20.85
CA PRO A 426 -6.33 19.86 -22.02
C PRO A 426 -7.33 18.72 -22.19
N ARG A 427 -7.97 18.66 -23.35
CA ARG A 427 -8.91 17.60 -23.71
C ARG A 427 -8.32 16.71 -24.79
N PRO A 428 -8.42 15.37 -24.68
CA PRO A 428 -7.88 14.46 -25.69
C PRO A 428 -8.36 14.77 -27.12
N GLN A 429 -9.55 15.35 -27.24
CA GLN A 429 -10.19 15.78 -28.48
C GLN A 429 -9.34 16.73 -29.36
N HIS A 430 -8.68 17.75 -28.77
CA HIS A 430 -7.93 18.74 -29.56
C HIS A 430 -6.68 18.11 -30.17
N LEU A 431 -6.05 17.18 -29.45
CA LEU A 431 -4.92 16.40 -29.95
C LEU A 431 -5.37 15.47 -31.10
N ALA A 432 -6.55 14.89 -30.96
CA ALA A 432 -7.20 14.07 -31.98
C ALA A 432 -7.36 14.81 -33.31
N GLU A 433 -7.91 16.02 -33.26
CA GLU A 433 -8.13 16.86 -34.44
C GLU A 433 -6.83 17.12 -35.21
N VAL A 434 -5.73 17.39 -34.51
CA VAL A 434 -4.41 17.59 -35.15
C VAL A 434 -3.92 16.31 -35.82
N ILE A 435 -4.02 15.17 -35.14
CA ILE A 435 -3.56 13.88 -35.69
C ILE A 435 -4.38 13.46 -36.91
N LEU A 436 -5.69 13.71 -36.89
CA LEU A 436 -6.62 13.33 -37.96
C LEU A 436 -6.73 14.35 -39.09
N SER A 437 -6.15 15.55 -38.94
CA SER A 437 -6.18 16.63 -39.93
C SER A 437 -5.62 16.25 -41.32
N GLY A 438 -4.79 15.20 -41.38
CA GLY A 438 -4.00 14.81 -42.54
C GLY A 438 -2.68 15.56 -42.66
N MET A 439 -2.40 16.53 -41.77
CA MET A 439 -1.14 17.29 -41.73
C MET A 439 0.04 16.46 -41.23
N LEU A 440 -0.23 15.40 -40.46
CA LEU A 440 0.77 14.49 -39.90
C LEU A 440 0.78 13.16 -40.69
N THR A 441 1.96 12.55 -40.78
CA THR A 441 2.14 11.17 -41.26
C THR A 441 2.82 10.33 -40.19
N SER A 442 2.44 9.06 -40.07
CA SER A 442 3.12 8.13 -39.17
C SER A 442 4.53 7.84 -39.70
N VAL A 443 5.50 7.74 -38.80
CA VAL A 443 6.89 7.38 -39.13
C VAL A 443 7.35 6.17 -38.31
N PRO A 444 8.38 5.42 -38.76
CA PRO A 444 8.94 4.31 -37.98
C PRO A 444 9.43 4.79 -36.60
N GLY A 445 8.99 4.13 -35.54
CA GLY A 445 9.35 4.48 -34.16
C GLY A 445 8.39 3.86 -33.14
N PRO A 446 8.46 4.29 -31.87
CA PRO A 446 7.45 3.93 -30.88
C PRO A 446 6.03 4.22 -31.39
N PRO A 447 5.02 3.41 -31.03
CA PRO A 447 3.65 3.65 -31.46
C PRO A 447 3.19 5.08 -31.10
N GLY A 448 2.71 5.84 -32.10
CA GLY A 448 2.36 7.26 -31.94
C GLY A 448 3.47 8.26 -32.30
N SER A 449 4.48 7.85 -33.08
CA SER A 449 5.46 8.75 -33.69
C SER A 449 4.96 9.32 -35.02
N TYR A 450 4.91 10.64 -35.12
CA TYR A 450 4.49 11.35 -36.34
C TYR A 450 5.58 12.30 -36.85
N GLU A 451 5.41 12.72 -38.09
CA GLU A 451 6.12 13.83 -38.71
C GLU A 451 5.12 14.72 -39.47
N PHE A 452 5.36 16.03 -39.54
CA PHE A 452 4.58 16.92 -40.40
C PHE A 452 4.88 16.61 -41.87
N ARG A 453 3.84 16.57 -42.70
CA ARG A 453 4.02 16.52 -44.15
C ARG A 453 4.88 17.71 -44.62
N PRO A 454 5.68 17.53 -45.68
CA PRO A 454 6.57 18.59 -46.18
C PRO A 454 5.84 19.93 -46.37
N GLY A 455 6.41 21.03 -45.89
CA GLY A 455 5.85 22.39 -46.04
C GLY A 455 4.79 22.79 -45.00
N VAL A 456 4.15 21.83 -44.31
CA VAL A 456 3.09 22.13 -43.34
C VAL A 456 3.64 22.78 -42.06
N ARG A 457 4.80 22.31 -41.58
CA ARG A 457 5.45 22.84 -40.37
C ARG A 457 5.75 24.33 -40.51
N GLU A 458 6.27 24.74 -41.68
CA GLU A 458 6.66 26.12 -41.98
C GLU A 458 5.44 27.06 -41.99
N LEU A 459 4.33 26.59 -42.56
CA LEU A 459 3.05 27.32 -42.60
C LEU A 459 2.43 27.46 -41.20
N LEU A 460 2.42 26.38 -40.40
CA LEU A 460 1.92 26.43 -39.02
C LEU A 460 2.75 27.37 -38.15
N LEU A 461 4.08 27.35 -38.30
CA LEU A 461 4.95 28.32 -37.63
C LEU A 461 4.55 29.76 -37.99
N ARG A 462 4.15 30.06 -39.25
CA ARG A 462 3.70 31.41 -39.68
C ARG A 462 2.43 31.89 -38.99
N SER A 463 1.62 30.97 -38.49
CA SER A 463 0.40 31.29 -37.74
C SER A 463 0.65 31.69 -36.28
N LEU A 464 1.84 31.40 -35.73
CA LEU A 464 2.17 31.73 -34.34
C LEU A 464 2.53 33.22 -34.17
N PRO A 465 2.13 33.86 -33.05
CA PRO A 465 2.60 35.20 -32.68
C PRO A 465 4.14 35.26 -32.64
N ARG A 466 4.72 36.42 -32.98
CA ARG A 466 6.19 36.63 -32.94
C ARG A 466 6.80 36.33 -31.56
N THR A 467 6.03 36.53 -30.48
CA THR A 467 6.40 36.20 -29.11
C THR A 467 6.52 34.68 -28.88
N ALA A 468 5.66 33.86 -29.49
CA ALA A 468 5.70 32.40 -29.40
C ALA A 468 6.87 31.80 -30.22
N ARG A 469 7.24 32.44 -31.34
CA ARG A 469 8.41 32.05 -32.17
C ARG A 469 9.76 32.42 -31.54
N GLY A 470 9.83 33.56 -30.85
CA GLY A 470 11.08 34.09 -30.29
C GLY A 470 11.52 33.45 -28.98
N ARG A 471 10.65 32.68 -28.32
CA ARG A 471 10.95 32.06 -27.02
C ARG A 471 10.82 30.54 -27.03
N THR A 472 11.34 29.87 -28.07
CA THR A 472 11.50 28.40 -28.09
C THR A 472 12.15 27.90 -26.80
N ARG A 473 13.13 28.64 -26.25
CA ARG A 473 13.74 28.35 -24.95
C ARG A 473 12.72 28.37 -23.79
N GLU A 474 11.90 29.42 -23.67
CA GLU A 474 10.88 29.52 -22.61
C GLU A 474 9.83 28.41 -22.75
N PHE A 475 9.44 28.07 -23.98
CA PHE A 475 8.52 26.96 -24.24
C PHE A 475 9.10 25.61 -23.81
N LEU A 476 10.35 25.32 -24.16
CA LEU A 476 11.06 24.11 -23.71
C LEU A 476 11.21 24.06 -22.19
N GLU A 477 11.40 25.21 -21.54
CA GLU A 477 11.45 25.33 -20.08
C GLU A 477 10.10 25.10 -19.42
N GLN A 478 9.01 25.61 -20.00
CA GLN A 478 7.65 25.36 -19.52
C GLN A 478 7.27 23.88 -19.63
N VAL A 479 7.58 23.25 -20.77
CA VAL A 479 7.40 21.81 -20.96
C VAL A 479 8.27 21.02 -19.96
N GLY A 480 9.51 21.44 -19.75
CA GLY A 480 10.41 20.86 -18.75
C GLY A 480 9.92 21.02 -17.32
N GLY A 481 9.30 22.16 -16.97
CA GLY A 481 8.68 22.38 -15.67
C GLY A 481 7.59 21.37 -15.34
N LEU A 482 6.78 20.96 -16.33
CA LEU A 482 5.77 19.90 -16.14
C LEU A 482 6.37 18.52 -15.83
N ILE A 483 7.58 18.26 -16.35
CA ILE A 483 8.36 17.05 -16.09
C ILE A 483 9.00 17.16 -14.69
N ASP A 484 9.58 18.31 -14.36
CA ASP A 484 10.17 18.59 -13.05
C ASP A 484 9.16 18.39 -11.90
N GLU A 485 7.92 18.89 -12.06
CA GLU A 485 6.86 18.76 -11.04
C GLU A 485 6.45 17.31 -10.76
N ARG A 486 6.58 16.43 -11.75
CA ARG A 486 6.15 15.02 -11.72
C ARG A 486 7.29 14.05 -11.46
N ALA A 487 8.54 14.49 -11.62
CA ALA A 487 9.72 13.68 -11.39
C ALA A 487 9.73 13.12 -9.95
N GLY A 488 9.80 11.80 -9.82
CA GLY A 488 9.74 11.09 -8.53
C GLY A 488 8.33 10.93 -7.93
N ARG A 489 7.31 11.60 -8.47
CA ARG A 489 5.90 11.49 -8.00
C ARG A 489 5.03 10.61 -8.90
N ALA A 490 5.36 10.55 -10.19
CA ALA A 490 4.67 9.73 -11.17
C ALA A 490 5.66 8.76 -11.82
N ALA A 491 5.18 7.56 -12.17
CA ALA A 491 5.99 6.61 -12.94
C ALA A 491 6.32 7.22 -14.31
N GLY A 492 7.57 7.09 -14.76
CA GLY A 492 7.94 7.51 -16.10
C GLY A 492 7.29 6.61 -17.15
N GLU A 493 6.63 7.23 -18.14
CA GLU A 493 5.79 6.53 -19.14
C GLU A 493 6.51 6.31 -20.47
N PHE A 494 7.48 7.16 -20.81
CA PHE A 494 8.18 7.08 -22.10
C PHE A 494 9.67 7.43 -21.98
N ARG A 495 10.47 6.88 -22.90
CA ARG A 495 11.92 7.08 -22.91
C ARG A 495 12.31 8.45 -23.46
N ALA A 496 13.24 9.12 -22.77
CA ALA A 496 13.92 10.34 -23.19
C ALA A 496 15.43 10.17 -22.99
N GLU A 497 16.26 10.98 -23.64
CA GLU A 497 17.71 10.96 -23.50
C GLU A 497 18.22 12.38 -23.22
N THR A 498 19.29 12.48 -22.44
CA THR A 498 20.00 13.75 -22.25
C THR A 498 21.02 13.95 -23.37
N THR A 499 20.92 15.02 -24.16
CA THR A 499 22.00 15.36 -25.08
C THR A 499 23.13 16.07 -24.34
N GLY A 500 24.35 15.53 -24.41
CA GLY A 500 25.55 16.28 -24.01
C GLY A 500 25.80 17.42 -25.01
N GLU A 501 26.45 18.51 -24.56
CA GLU A 501 26.67 19.75 -25.32
C GLU A 501 27.43 19.61 -26.67
N ARG A 502 27.76 18.39 -27.12
CA ARG A 502 28.59 18.13 -28.31
C ARG A 502 27.94 17.31 -29.44
N ASP A 503 26.73 16.76 -29.28
CA ASP A 503 26.03 16.05 -30.36
C ASP A 503 24.68 16.69 -30.70
N GLY A 504 24.68 17.55 -31.72
CA GLY A 504 23.53 18.30 -32.20
C GLY A 504 22.58 17.52 -33.12
N SER A 505 22.35 16.22 -32.91
CA SER A 505 21.58 15.41 -33.86
C SER A 505 20.07 15.32 -33.57
N GLY A 506 19.57 15.76 -32.41
CA GLY A 506 18.16 15.63 -32.03
C GLY A 506 17.50 16.94 -31.61
N MET A 507 16.28 17.22 -32.09
CA MET A 507 15.48 18.37 -31.65
C MET A 507 15.02 18.14 -30.20
N ALA A 508 15.49 18.98 -29.27
CA ALA A 508 15.06 18.91 -27.87
C ALA A 508 13.56 19.25 -27.75
N PHE A 509 12.84 18.47 -26.93
CA PHE A 509 11.41 18.69 -26.68
C PHE A 509 11.14 19.35 -25.31
N ALA A 510 12.13 19.34 -24.41
CA ALA A 510 12.06 19.97 -23.09
C ALA A 510 13.47 20.31 -22.59
N THR A 511 13.58 21.23 -21.62
CA THR A 511 14.79 21.41 -20.81
C THR A 511 14.44 21.23 -19.33
N VAL A 512 15.05 20.28 -18.62
CA VAL A 512 14.71 19.92 -17.22
C VAL A 512 15.86 20.26 -16.27
N SER A 513 15.61 20.34 -14.97
CA SER A 513 16.71 20.54 -14.00
C SER A 513 17.66 19.33 -13.93
N GLU A 514 18.92 19.52 -13.55
CA GLU A 514 19.84 18.39 -13.30
C GLU A 514 19.32 17.43 -12.22
N GLU A 515 18.61 17.96 -11.22
CA GLU A 515 17.94 17.18 -10.19
C GLU A 515 16.87 16.26 -10.79
N THR A 516 16.11 16.75 -11.77
CA THR A 516 15.15 15.94 -12.52
C THR A 516 15.85 14.86 -13.35
N VAL A 517 16.99 15.16 -13.96
CA VAL A 517 17.81 14.14 -14.65
C VAL A 517 18.26 13.05 -13.68
N ARG A 518 18.68 13.40 -12.47
CA ARG A 518 19.01 12.42 -11.41
C ARG A 518 17.81 11.56 -11.04
N ARG A 519 16.64 12.18 -10.80
CA ARG A 519 15.39 11.48 -10.44
C ARG A 519 14.84 10.59 -11.55
N LEU A 520 15.00 10.97 -12.82
CA LEU A 520 14.49 10.23 -13.97
C LEU A 520 15.51 9.25 -14.57
N GLY A 521 16.80 9.46 -14.33
CA GLY A 521 17.92 8.76 -14.96
C GLY A 521 18.61 7.72 -14.09
N HIS A 522 18.23 7.60 -12.82
CA HIS A 522 18.71 6.54 -11.95
C HIS A 522 17.54 5.67 -11.52
N ARG A 523 17.14 4.75 -12.40
CA ARG A 523 16.70 3.44 -11.93
C ARG A 523 17.76 2.44 -12.37
N ALA A 524 18.75 2.22 -11.50
CA ALA A 524 19.62 1.06 -11.67
C ALA A 524 18.71 -0.18 -11.71
N ARG A 525 19.14 -1.24 -12.42
CA ARG A 525 18.41 -2.51 -12.39
C ARG A 525 18.24 -2.92 -10.92
N PRO A 526 17.00 -3.01 -10.39
CA PRO A 526 16.79 -3.42 -9.02
C PRO A 526 17.45 -4.78 -8.83
N THR A 527 18.41 -4.84 -7.93
CA THR A 527 19.19 -6.03 -7.66
C THR A 527 18.82 -6.53 -6.27
N ILE A 528 18.44 -7.81 -6.19
CA ILE A 528 18.18 -8.49 -4.93
C ILE A 528 19.31 -9.48 -4.72
N LEU A 529 20.07 -9.31 -3.65
CA LEU A 529 21.24 -10.11 -3.33
C LEU A 529 20.92 -10.95 -2.09
N PHE A 530 20.98 -12.28 -2.23
CA PHE A 530 20.86 -13.25 -1.15
C PHE A 530 22.25 -13.79 -0.85
N GLU A 531 22.79 -13.51 0.34
CA GLU A 531 24.14 -13.90 0.76
C GLU A 531 24.10 -14.70 2.05
N ALA A 532 24.76 -15.87 2.07
CA ALA A 532 24.87 -16.69 3.26
C ALA A 532 26.33 -17.07 3.55
N ASP A 533 26.66 -17.16 4.83
CA ASP A 533 27.96 -17.61 5.31
C ASP A 533 28.12 -19.13 5.09
N ASP A 534 29.31 -19.55 4.63
CA ASP A 534 29.73 -20.97 4.47
C ASP A 534 28.75 -21.93 3.74
N LEU A 535 28.21 -21.49 2.59
CA LEU A 535 27.41 -22.36 1.70
C LEU A 535 28.18 -23.54 1.10
N THR A 536 29.51 -23.54 1.19
CA THR A 536 30.38 -24.57 0.62
C THR A 536 30.43 -25.87 1.42
N GLY A 537 30.16 -25.81 2.73
CA GLY A 537 30.14 -26.99 3.61
C GLY A 537 28.78 -27.69 3.74
N HIS A 538 27.68 -27.05 3.31
CA HIS A 538 26.31 -27.48 3.60
C HIS A 538 25.43 -27.53 2.34
N PRO A 539 25.46 -28.61 1.54
CA PRO A 539 24.70 -28.72 0.28
C PRO A 539 23.18 -28.63 0.48
N GLU A 540 22.65 -29.10 1.61
CA GLU A 540 21.22 -29.00 1.95
C GLU A 540 20.77 -27.55 2.17
N ALA A 541 21.62 -26.70 2.76
CA ALA A 541 21.35 -25.28 2.95
C ALA A 541 21.30 -24.54 1.61
N ARG A 542 22.16 -24.93 0.65
CA ARG A 542 22.16 -24.36 -0.71
C ARG A 542 20.88 -24.67 -1.47
N ILE A 543 20.43 -25.94 -1.45
CA ILE A 543 19.18 -26.36 -2.10
C ILE A 543 17.97 -25.64 -1.48
N THR A 544 17.94 -25.54 -0.15
CA THR A 544 16.87 -24.86 0.58
C THR A 544 16.85 -23.36 0.27
N LEU A 545 18.02 -22.72 0.16
CA LEU A 545 18.12 -21.31 -0.23
C LEU A 545 17.66 -21.08 -1.67
N GLU A 546 17.98 -21.98 -2.60
CA GLU A 546 17.51 -21.90 -3.99
C GLU A 546 16.00 -21.96 -4.10
N TYR A 547 15.38 -22.88 -3.35
CA TYR A 547 13.94 -23.00 -3.22
C TYR A 547 13.33 -21.75 -2.59
N ALA A 548 13.91 -21.24 -1.50
CA ALA A 548 13.47 -20.03 -0.82
C ALA A 548 13.51 -18.81 -1.77
N VAL A 549 14.57 -18.64 -2.55
CA VAL A 549 14.68 -17.55 -3.54
C VAL A 549 13.55 -17.63 -4.56
N HIS A 550 13.33 -18.80 -5.17
CA HIS A 550 12.25 -18.98 -6.14
C HIS A 550 10.86 -18.77 -5.52
N GLU A 551 10.65 -19.27 -4.31
CA GLU A 551 9.39 -19.10 -3.59
C GLU A 551 9.13 -17.62 -3.25
N MET A 552 10.13 -16.87 -2.78
CA MET A 552 9.98 -15.45 -2.48
C MET A 552 9.70 -14.61 -3.73
N LEU A 553 10.34 -14.93 -4.86
CA LEU A 553 10.08 -14.27 -6.15
C LEU A 553 8.66 -14.58 -6.67
N SER A 554 8.23 -15.84 -6.54
CA SER A 554 6.88 -16.29 -6.93
C SER A 554 5.78 -15.66 -6.05
N ARG A 555 5.94 -15.69 -4.72
CA ARG A 555 5.04 -15.02 -3.76
C ARG A 555 4.99 -13.50 -3.99
N GLY A 556 6.08 -12.91 -4.47
CA GLY A 556 6.19 -11.52 -4.91
C GLY A 556 5.58 -11.21 -6.28
N ALA A 557 4.94 -12.19 -6.94
CA ALA A 557 4.31 -12.06 -8.26
C ALA A 557 5.25 -11.57 -9.39
N LEU A 558 6.55 -11.84 -9.28
CA LEU A 558 7.49 -11.64 -10.39
C LEU A 558 7.37 -12.77 -11.40
N THR A 559 7.13 -12.44 -12.67
CA THR A 559 7.13 -13.43 -13.76
C THR A 559 8.57 -13.73 -14.20
N ALA A 560 8.83 -14.96 -14.67
CA ALA A 560 10.16 -15.40 -15.08
C ALA A 560 10.80 -14.55 -16.20
N SER A 561 10.00 -13.78 -16.94
CA SER A 561 10.49 -12.83 -17.96
C SER A 561 10.97 -11.49 -17.40
N GLN A 562 10.78 -11.21 -16.10
CA GLN A 562 11.06 -9.92 -15.47
C GLN A 562 12.32 -9.92 -14.59
N PHE A 563 13.00 -11.06 -14.45
CA PHE A 563 14.22 -11.18 -13.67
C PHE A 563 15.18 -12.26 -14.21
N ASP A 564 16.47 -12.07 -13.97
CA ASP A 564 17.54 -13.05 -14.21
C ASP A 564 18.16 -13.44 -12.86
N VAL A 565 18.27 -14.75 -12.57
CA VAL A 565 18.91 -15.25 -11.34
C VAL A 565 20.30 -15.78 -11.68
N ARG A 566 21.31 -15.20 -11.04
CA ARG A 566 22.71 -15.61 -11.16
C ARG A 566 23.20 -16.26 -9.88
N VAL A 567 23.77 -17.43 -10.04
CA VAL A 567 24.34 -18.21 -8.94
C VAL A 567 25.72 -17.65 -8.56
N ARG A 568 25.97 -17.48 -7.27
CA ARG A 568 27.28 -17.11 -6.69
C ARG A 568 27.82 -18.23 -5.79
N GLY A 569 29.11 -18.11 -5.43
CA GLY A 569 29.71 -19.00 -4.41
C GLY A 569 29.07 -18.82 -3.03
N ASN A 570 28.71 -17.59 -2.68
CA ASN A 570 28.13 -17.19 -1.39
C ASN A 570 26.62 -16.91 -1.45
N GLY A 571 25.90 -17.32 -2.50
CA GLY A 571 24.43 -17.19 -2.57
C GLY A 571 23.88 -16.93 -3.98
N TYR A 572 22.90 -16.04 -4.10
CA TYR A 572 22.14 -15.78 -5.34
C TYR A 572 21.96 -14.28 -5.59
N VAL A 573 22.04 -13.86 -6.85
CA VAL A 573 21.75 -12.48 -7.29
C VAL A 573 20.59 -12.50 -8.25
N VAL A 574 19.57 -11.70 -7.98
CA VAL A 574 18.42 -11.51 -8.85
C VAL A 574 18.51 -10.12 -9.46
N HIS A 575 18.64 -10.04 -10.78
CA HIS A 575 18.56 -8.78 -11.51
C HIS A 575 17.17 -8.61 -12.10
N ALA A 576 16.38 -7.69 -11.55
CA ALA A 576 15.08 -7.35 -12.10
C ALA A 576 15.20 -6.34 -13.26
N ASP A 577 14.25 -6.38 -14.19
CA ASP A 577 14.18 -5.41 -15.28
C ASP A 577 13.99 -3.98 -14.73
N PRO A 578 14.51 -2.93 -15.41
CA PRO A 578 14.32 -1.55 -14.98
C PRO A 578 12.84 -1.18 -14.84
N GLY A 579 12.45 -0.62 -13.68
CA GLY A 579 11.06 -0.24 -13.40
C GLY A 579 10.20 -1.36 -12.80
N THR A 580 10.76 -2.55 -12.59
CA THR A 580 10.09 -3.65 -11.88
C THR A 580 9.77 -3.26 -10.44
N TYR A 581 8.53 -3.50 -10.03
CA TYR A 581 8.08 -3.20 -8.67
C TYR A 581 8.47 -4.32 -7.71
N VAL A 582 9.57 -4.14 -6.97
CA VAL A 582 10.17 -5.17 -6.10
C VAL A 582 9.58 -5.22 -4.69
N LEU A 583 8.69 -4.28 -4.34
CA LEU A 583 8.09 -4.24 -3.00
C LEU A 583 7.33 -5.53 -2.60
N PRO A 584 6.54 -6.17 -3.48
CA PRO A 584 5.88 -7.44 -3.13
C PRO A 584 6.88 -8.54 -2.76
N VAL A 585 8.06 -8.55 -3.39
CA VAL A 585 9.15 -9.50 -3.07
C VAL A 585 9.77 -9.18 -1.72
N LEU A 586 10.02 -7.91 -1.42
CA LEU A 586 10.46 -7.48 -0.09
C LEU A 586 9.47 -7.91 0.99
N VAL A 587 8.17 -7.75 0.75
CA VAL A 587 7.12 -8.20 1.68
C VAL A 587 7.10 -9.72 1.81
N ALA A 588 7.29 -10.46 0.72
CA ALA A 588 7.41 -11.90 0.74
C ALA A 588 8.61 -12.34 1.59
N VAL A 589 9.80 -11.73 1.40
CA VAL A 589 11.00 -11.99 2.20
C VAL A 589 10.76 -11.70 3.68
N LEU A 590 10.20 -10.54 4.02
CA LEU A 590 9.95 -10.13 5.41
C LEU A 590 8.96 -11.03 6.16
N ARG A 591 8.11 -11.78 5.45
CA ARG A 591 7.05 -12.61 6.05
C ARG A 591 7.30 -14.11 5.91
N GLY A 592 7.79 -14.55 4.75
CA GLY A 592 7.90 -15.96 4.39
C GLY A 592 9.30 -16.54 4.55
N LEU A 593 10.37 -15.75 4.42
CA LEU A 593 11.72 -16.28 4.52
C LEU A 593 12.06 -16.87 5.90
N PRO A 594 11.64 -16.26 7.04
CA PRO A 594 11.82 -16.88 8.35
C PRO A 594 11.13 -18.24 8.48
N GLU A 595 9.97 -18.42 7.87
CA GLU A 595 9.23 -19.70 7.88
C GLU A 595 10.00 -20.79 7.13
N VAL A 596 10.52 -20.48 5.94
CA VAL A 596 11.26 -21.44 5.11
C VAL A 596 12.53 -21.93 5.83
N LEU A 597 13.19 -21.06 6.60
CA LEU A 597 14.42 -21.39 7.31
C LEU A 597 14.21 -22.19 8.60
N THR A 598 12.99 -22.24 9.16
CA THR A 598 12.71 -23.06 10.36
C THR A 598 12.85 -24.57 10.15
N GLY A 599 12.87 -25.04 8.89
CA GLY A 599 13.07 -26.45 8.55
C GLY A 599 14.52 -26.93 8.54
N LEU A 600 15.51 -26.04 8.72
CA LEU A 600 16.93 -26.37 8.71
C LEU A 600 17.44 -26.70 10.12
N VAL A 601 18.21 -27.78 10.23
CA VAL A 601 18.83 -28.22 11.49
C VAL A 601 19.96 -27.27 11.94
N ASP A 602 20.56 -26.52 11.00
CA ASP A 602 21.56 -25.48 11.24
C ASP A 602 21.46 -24.39 10.14
N PRO A 603 20.59 -23.36 10.31
CA PRO A 603 20.37 -22.35 9.28
C PRO A 603 21.58 -21.39 9.19
N PRO A 604 22.17 -21.19 7.99
CA PRO A 604 23.25 -20.22 7.83
C PRO A 604 22.71 -18.79 8.02
N ARG A 605 23.58 -17.88 8.51
CA ARG A 605 23.23 -16.46 8.58
C ARG A 605 23.02 -15.90 7.18
N LEU A 606 21.85 -15.32 6.95
CA LEU A 606 21.42 -14.88 5.63
C LEU A 606 21.25 -13.36 5.58
N THR A 607 21.97 -12.69 4.68
CA THR A 607 21.75 -11.27 4.36
C THR A 607 21.01 -11.15 3.04
N VAL A 608 19.89 -10.43 3.03
CA VAL A 608 19.10 -10.14 1.83
C VAL A 608 19.10 -8.64 1.54
N THR A 609 19.77 -8.22 0.47
CA THR A 609 19.93 -6.81 0.12
C THR A 609 19.08 -6.45 -1.10
N PHE A 610 18.17 -5.48 -0.96
CA PHE A 610 17.43 -4.86 -2.05
C PHE A 610 18.09 -3.53 -2.43
N TRP A 611 18.62 -3.47 -3.65
CA TRP A 611 19.45 -2.34 -4.07
C TRP A 611 19.11 -1.85 -5.47
N ASP A 612 18.78 -0.57 -5.60
CA ASP A 612 18.41 0.09 -6.85
C ASP A 612 19.31 1.30 -7.19
N ARG A 613 20.46 1.40 -6.50
CA ARG A 613 21.47 2.45 -6.71
C ARG A 613 22.71 1.91 -7.43
N PRO A 614 23.40 2.74 -8.24
CA PRO A 614 24.60 2.32 -8.98
C PRO A 614 25.84 2.14 -8.09
N THR A 615 25.87 2.78 -6.92
CA THR A 615 26.93 2.56 -5.92
C THR A 615 26.74 1.19 -5.27
N PRO A 616 27.80 0.45 -4.90
CA PRO A 616 27.63 -0.80 -4.17
C PRO A 616 26.91 -0.57 -2.82
N PRO A 617 26.14 -1.55 -2.32
CA PRO A 617 25.52 -1.47 -1.01
C PRO A 617 26.60 -1.30 0.07
N PRO A 618 26.35 -0.49 1.12
CA PRO A 618 27.23 -0.39 2.27
C PRO A 618 27.30 -1.72 3.01
N GLU A 619 28.45 -2.00 3.63
CA GLU A 619 28.62 -3.19 4.47
C GLU A 619 27.69 -3.11 5.68
N ALA A 620 26.92 -4.18 5.90
CA ALA A 620 25.94 -4.21 6.98
C ALA A 620 26.64 -4.34 8.35
N PRO A 621 26.12 -3.70 9.41
CA PRO A 621 26.71 -3.82 10.74
C PRO A 621 26.64 -5.28 11.24
N PRO A 622 27.60 -5.73 12.07
CA PRO A 622 27.55 -7.07 12.66
C PRO A 622 26.43 -7.13 13.71
N VAL A 623 25.22 -7.44 13.28
CA VAL A 623 24.06 -7.64 14.15
C VAL A 623 23.93 -9.13 14.45
N PRO A 624 23.68 -9.54 15.70
CA PRO A 624 23.40 -10.94 16.04
C PRO A 624 21.98 -11.31 15.57
N ALA A 625 21.78 -11.44 14.27
CA ALA A 625 20.53 -11.87 13.65
C ALA A 625 20.80 -13.00 12.65
N ASP A 626 19.89 -13.99 12.60
CA ASP A 626 20.00 -15.11 11.67
C ASP A 626 19.63 -14.69 10.24
N ILE A 627 18.77 -13.67 10.09
CA ILE A 627 18.45 -13.06 8.80
C ILE A 627 18.54 -11.54 8.93
N LEU A 628 19.22 -10.89 7.99
CA LEU A 628 19.34 -9.44 7.92
C LEU A 628 18.85 -8.93 6.56
N VAL A 629 17.80 -8.10 6.56
CA VAL A 629 17.30 -7.48 5.32
C VAL A 629 17.83 -6.06 5.21
N VAL A 630 18.52 -5.72 4.12
CA VAL A 630 19.05 -4.37 3.86
C VAL A 630 18.34 -3.81 2.62
N VAL A 631 17.93 -2.54 2.67
CA VAL A 631 17.24 -1.87 1.57
C VAL A 631 17.85 -0.49 1.30
N SER A 632 17.84 -0.05 0.04
CA SER A 632 18.17 1.32 -0.32
C SER A 632 17.13 2.31 0.24
N PRO A 633 17.45 3.61 0.38
CA PRO A 633 16.48 4.62 0.81
C PRO A 633 15.24 4.70 -0.09
N ASP A 634 15.39 4.49 -1.40
CA ASP A 634 14.30 4.55 -2.38
C ASP A 634 13.33 3.36 -2.26
N VAL A 635 13.87 2.15 -1.99
CA VAL A 635 13.06 0.96 -1.68
C VAL A 635 12.39 1.09 -0.32
N TYR A 636 13.08 1.67 0.68
CA TYR A 636 12.49 1.96 1.99
C TYR A 636 11.32 2.93 1.89
N GLU A 637 11.42 4.00 1.09
CA GLU A 637 10.32 4.95 0.91
C GLU A 637 9.08 4.27 0.32
N GLN A 638 9.26 3.37 -0.67
CA GLN A 638 8.19 2.56 -1.24
C GLN A 638 7.55 1.63 -0.19
N PHE A 639 8.37 1.00 0.65
CA PHE A 639 7.89 0.17 1.76
C PHE A 639 7.09 1.00 2.77
N ALA A 640 7.65 2.12 3.24
CA ALA A 640 7.06 3.02 4.22
C ALA A 640 5.73 3.62 3.75
N GLY A 641 5.58 3.87 2.44
CA GLY A 641 4.34 4.35 1.83
C GLY A 641 3.28 3.26 1.60
N SER A 642 3.58 2.00 1.87
CA SER A 642 2.67 0.87 1.65
C SER A 642 2.01 0.40 2.95
N SER A 643 0.91 -0.37 2.81
CA SER A 643 0.29 -1.04 3.95
C SER A 643 1.21 -2.05 4.66
N ALA A 644 2.30 -2.49 4.01
CA ALA A 644 3.25 -3.42 4.62
C ALA A 644 4.05 -2.80 5.77
N ALA A 645 4.24 -1.47 5.78
CA ALA A 645 4.91 -0.76 6.86
C ALA A 645 4.14 -0.73 8.18
N GLN A 646 2.85 -1.05 8.15
CA GLN A 646 2.03 -1.20 9.36
C GLN A 646 2.29 -2.53 10.10
N GLY A 647 3.12 -3.40 9.53
CA GLY A 647 3.50 -4.67 10.13
C GLY A 647 4.44 -4.55 11.34
N PRO A 648 4.78 -5.70 11.95
CA PRO A 648 5.67 -5.76 13.11
C PRO A 648 7.13 -5.47 12.77
N GLN A 649 7.51 -5.47 11.50
CA GLN A 649 8.90 -5.28 11.06
C GLN A 649 9.37 -3.84 11.27
N ARG A 650 10.60 -3.67 11.78
CA ARG A 650 11.17 -2.38 12.20
C ARG A 650 12.51 -2.14 11.51
N PHE A 651 12.48 -1.31 10.46
CA PHE A 651 13.69 -0.88 9.76
C PHE A 651 14.44 0.21 10.56
N GLN A 652 15.76 0.08 10.63
CA GLN A 652 16.67 1.00 11.28
C GLN A 652 17.56 1.70 10.24
N PRO A 653 17.85 3.00 10.39
CA PRO A 653 18.69 3.73 9.45
C PRO A 653 20.17 3.36 9.59
N LEU A 654 20.88 3.30 8.46
CA LEU A 654 22.33 3.07 8.38
C LEU A 654 23.03 4.33 7.85
N TYR A 655 24.03 4.85 8.57
CA TYR A 655 24.76 6.09 8.22
C TYR A 655 26.21 5.80 7.81
N ARG A 656 26.74 6.56 6.86
CA ARG A 656 28.14 6.43 6.41
C ARG A 656 29.10 6.90 7.50
N GLY A 657 29.97 6.02 7.98
CA GLY A 657 30.99 6.35 9.00
C GLY A 657 30.41 6.83 10.34
N GLY A 658 29.14 6.54 10.62
CA GLY A 658 28.44 6.99 11.84
C GLY A 658 28.08 8.49 11.88
N ALA A 659 28.32 9.25 10.81
CA ALA A 659 28.03 10.69 10.74
C ALA A 659 26.55 10.94 10.43
N THR A 660 25.75 11.23 11.46
CA THR A 660 24.28 11.40 11.37
C THR A 660 23.81 12.76 10.85
N ASP A 661 24.72 13.68 10.57
CA ASP A 661 24.41 14.97 9.94
C ASP A 661 24.21 14.81 8.42
N THR A 662 24.35 13.59 7.92
CA THR A 662 24.15 13.19 6.53
C THR A 662 22.97 12.22 6.40
N PRO A 663 22.28 12.19 5.24
CA PRO A 663 21.21 11.24 4.97
C PRO A 663 21.65 9.78 5.19
N PRO A 664 20.74 8.89 5.66
CA PRO A 664 21.07 7.48 5.78
C PRO A 664 21.39 6.91 4.39
N VAL A 665 22.45 6.09 4.34
CA VAL A 665 22.90 5.45 3.09
C VAL A 665 22.10 4.20 2.76
N ALA A 666 21.48 3.56 3.76
CA ALA A 666 20.59 2.40 3.63
C ALA A 666 19.70 2.26 4.87
N TRP A 667 18.78 1.29 4.85
CA TRP A 667 17.97 0.87 5.99
C TRP A 667 18.09 -0.64 6.17
N TYR A 668 18.06 -1.13 7.40
CA TYR A 668 18.15 -2.57 7.68
C TYR A 668 17.09 -3.06 8.66
N CYS A 669 16.66 -4.31 8.52
CA CYS A 669 15.67 -4.97 9.38
C CYS A 669 16.18 -6.37 9.76
N PRO A 670 16.54 -6.62 11.03
CA PRO A 670 16.87 -7.97 11.49
C PRO A 670 15.59 -8.82 11.61
N LEU A 671 15.64 -10.09 11.19
CA LEU A 671 14.58 -11.07 11.37
C LEU A 671 15.12 -12.29 12.14
N SER A 672 14.30 -12.86 13.01
CA SER A 672 14.62 -14.11 13.73
C SER A 672 13.72 -15.25 13.21
N PRO A 673 14.26 -16.47 12.97
CA PRO A 673 13.47 -17.65 12.69
C PRO A 673 12.57 -17.95 13.89
N ALA A 674 11.37 -18.46 13.63
CA ALA A 674 10.31 -18.62 14.61
C ALA A 674 10.58 -19.78 15.60
N THR A 675 11.67 -19.71 16.38
CA THR A 675 11.85 -20.49 17.61
C THR A 675 12.85 -19.78 18.53
N ALA A 676 12.42 -19.55 19.79
CA ALA A 676 13.19 -19.11 20.96
C ALA A 676 13.47 -17.60 21.20
N ALA A 677 12.86 -17.11 22.31
CA ALA A 677 13.35 -16.06 23.23
C ALA A 677 13.26 -14.57 22.76
N PRO A 678 13.22 -13.61 23.71
CA PRO A 678 12.63 -12.29 23.51
C PRO A 678 13.45 -11.47 22.50
N GLY A 679 12.74 -10.80 21.59
CA GLY A 679 13.34 -9.91 20.59
C GLY A 679 14.25 -8.83 21.23
N PRO A 680 15.13 -8.21 20.44
CA PRO A 680 16.16 -7.30 20.92
C PRO A 680 15.56 -6.26 21.86
N GLU A 681 16.07 -6.26 23.09
CA GLU A 681 15.64 -5.47 24.23
C GLU A 681 15.27 -4.04 23.81
N ALA A 682 14.01 -3.65 24.09
CA ALA A 682 13.55 -2.29 23.89
C ALA A 682 14.54 -1.32 24.54
N ARG A 683 14.96 -0.28 23.80
CA ARG A 683 15.75 0.81 24.38
C ARG A 683 14.94 1.40 25.53
N ASP A 684 15.44 1.24 26.75
CA ASP A 684 14.77 1.59 28.02
C ASP A 684 14.15 3.01 28.02
N LEU A 685 14.78 3.94 27.30
CA LEU A 685 14.35 5.34 27.18
C LEU A 685 13.89 5.76 25.76
N VAL A 686 13.89 4.86 24.77
CA VAL A 686 13.50 5.18 23.38
C VAL A 686 12.48 4.18 22.84
N ARG A 687 11.33 4.66 22.40
CA ARG A 687 10.34 3.87 21.66
C ARG A 687 10.41 4.18 20.17
N GLY A 688 10.32 3.14 19.34
CA GLY A 688 10.44 3.22 17.90
C GLY A 688 11.52 2.27 17.36
N PRO A 689 11.81 2.31 16.05
CA PRO A 689 11.33 3.28 15.06
C PRO A 689 9.84 3.09 14.72
N PHE A 690 9.10 4.20 14.59
CA PHE A 690 7.73 4.25 14.10
C PHE A 690 7.66 5.02 12.79
N ILE A 691 6.67 4.75 11.95
CA ILE A 691 6.48 5.45 10.67
C ILE A 691 5.17 6.24 10.73
N THR A 692 5.21 7.52 10.35
CA THR A 692 4.02 8.32 10.11
C THR A 692 4.11 9.08 8.79
N HIS A 693 2.96 9.25 8.16
CA HIS A 693 2.76 10.01 6.92
C HIS A 693 2.65 11.52 7.21
N ASP A 694 2.47 11.86 8.48
CA ASP A 694 2.26 13.22 8.96
C ASP A 694 2.63 13.32 10.45
N LEU A 695 3.64 14.13 10.77
CA LEU A 695 4.04 14.41 12.15
C LEU A 695 2.92 15.14 12.93
N ARG A 696 1.98 15.82 12.26
CA ARG A 696 0.82 16.49 12.88
C ARG A 696 -0.11 15.53 13.61
N ARG A 697 -0.08 14.24 13.26
CA ARG A 697 -0.91 13.20 13.90
C ARG A 697 -0.38 12.75 15.26
N LEU A 698 0.87 13.05 15.58
CA LEU A 698 1.50 12.64 16.85
C LEU A 698 1.08 13.50 18.04
N GLY A 699 0.38 14.62 17.80
CA GLY A 699 0.09 15.62 18.82
C GLY A 699 1.35 16.36 19.27
N ILE A 700 1.20 17.30 20.20
CA ILE A 700 2.34 18.01 20.78
C ILE A 700 2.93 17.09 21.87
N PRO A 701 4.22 16.70 21.80
CA PRO A 701 4.86 15.91 22.85
C PRO A 701 4.77 16.64 24.19
N ALA A 702 4.52 15.92 25.28
CA ALA A 702 4.43 16.51 26.61
C ALA A 702 5.74 17.25 26.95
N PRO A 703 5.73 18.60 27.05
CA PRO A 703 6.95 19.38 27.19
C PRO A 703 7.76 18.93 28.40
N GLY A 704 9.05 18.65 28.20
CA GLY A 704 9.96 18.21 29.27
C GLY A 704 9.79 16.76 29.75
N ARG A 705 8.83 15.99 29.20
CA ARG A 705 8.65 14.55 29.51
C ARG A 705 8.96 13.64 28.33
N THR A 706 8.61 14.06 27.12
CA THR A 706 8.83 13.25 25.92
C THR A 706 9.33 14.13 24.80
N ALA A 707 10.41 13.70 24.15
CA ALA A 707 10.89 14.28 22.90
C ALA A 707 10.51 13.37 21.74
N VAL A 708 10.21 13.96 20.58
CA VAL A 708 10.07 13.22 19.33
C VAL A 708 11.28 13.52 18.46
N VAL A 709 12.11 12.52 18.23
CA VAL A 709 13.24 12.60 17.30
C VAL A 709 12.80 11.96 16.00
N HIS A 710 12.98 12.64 14.87
CA HIS A 710 12.47 12.17 13.59
C HIS A 710 13.49 12.33 12.47
N THR A 711 13.39 11.47 11.46
CA THR A 711 14.27 11.44 10.28
C THR A 711 13.44 11.12 9.03
N GLN A 712 13.78 11.80 7.94
CA GLN A 712 13.25 11.51 6.61
C GLN A 712 14.19 10.54 5.89
N PRO A 713 13.74 9.79 4.86
CA PRO A 713 14.59 8.88 4.09
C PRO A 713 15.93 9.48 3.62
N ASP A 714 15.94 10.79 3.32
CA ASP A 714 17.14 11.54 2.93
C ASP A 714 17.50 12.68 3.91
N GLY A 715 17.04 12.62 5.16
CA GLY A 715 17.22 13.69 6.15
C GLY A 715 17.97 13.25 7.40
N PRO A 716 18.72 14.14 8.07
CA PRO A 716 19.36 13.84 9.36
C PRO A 716 18.32 13.57 10.46
N LEU A 717 18.75 13.00 11.58
CA LEU A 717 17.93 12.94 12.79
C LEU A 717 17.73 14.36 13.33
N THR A 718 16.47 14.75 13.49
CA THR A 718 16.07 16.10 13.91
C THR A 718 15.08 16.01 15.05
N LEU A 719 15.16 16.97 15.98
CA LEU A 719 14.21 17.06 17.10
C LEU A 719 12.97 17.82 16.63
N LEU A 720 11.79 17.31 16.95
CA LEU A 720 10.53 18.01 16.72
C LEU A 720 10.48 19.29 17.56
N ASP A 721 10.44 20.47 16.94
CA ASP A 721 10.38 21.76 17.63
C ASP A 721 8.99 21.97 18.27
N PRO A 722 8.85 22.04 19.61
CA PRO A 722 7.55 22.23 20.24
C PRO A 722 6.88 23.59 19.94
N ALA A 723 7.64 24.62 19.55
CA ALA A 723 7.14 25.96 19.24
C ALA A 723 6.68 26.09 17.79
N GLN A 724 7.27 25.31 16.88
CA GLN A 724 6.84 25.15 15.49
C GLN A 724 6.82 23.65 15.11
N PRO A 725 5.93 22.85 15.72
CA PRO A 725 6.01 21.38 15.62
C PRO A 725 5.78 20.87 14.21
N HIS A 726 5.19 21.69 13.35
CA HIS A 726 4.86 21.32 11.99
C HIS A 726 5.14 22.53 11.09
N GLY A 727 6.36 22.64 10.57
CA GLY A 727 6.69 23.66 9.57
C GLY A 727 5.72 23.64 8.37
N ASP A 728 5.74 24.70 7.55
CA ASP A 728 4.78 24.91 6.44
C ASP A 728 4.93 23.94 5.24
N GLY A 729 5.80 22.94 5.37
CA GLY A 729 6.04 21.93 4.34
C GLY A 729 4.85 20.97 4.15
N PRO A 730 4.71 20.38 2.95
CA PRO A 730 3.72 19.33 2.72
C PRO A 730 4.00 18.11 3.61
N PRO A 731 2.96 17.36 4.02
CA PRO A 731 3.14 16.12 4.78
C PRO A 731 4.01 15.14 3.98
N ARG A 732 5.05 14.63 4.63
CA ARG A 732 5.99 13.64 4.08
C ARG A 732 6.09 12.46 5.02
N LEU A 733 6.49 11.31 4.50
CA LEU A 733 6.79 10.13 5.31
C LEU A 733 7.99 10.40 6.21
N VAL A 734 7.82 10.17 7.51
CA VAL A 734 8.85 10.39 8.51
C VAL A 734 8.93 9.18 9.43
N THR A 735 10.16 8.73 9.69
CA THR A 735 10.45 7.77 10.76
C THR A 735 10.70 8.55 12.04
N TYR A 736 10.02 8.20 13.13
CA TYR A 736 10.17 8.90 14.40
C TYR A 736 10.41 7.94 15.57
N TYR A 737 11.02 8.50 16.61
CA TYR A 737 11.35 7.89 17.88
C TYR A 737 10.76 8.77 18.97
N GLU A 738 10.14 8.16 19.97
CA GLU A 738 9.73 8.83 21.20
C GLU A 738 10.81 8.60 22.25
N VAL A 739 11.36 9.66 22.82
CA VAL A 739 12.43 9.62 23.81
C VAL A 739 11.88 10.10 25.15
N ASP A 740 12.08 9.32 26.20
CA ASP A 740 11.73 9.68 27.57
C ASP A 740 12.76 10.67 28.14
N LEU A 741 12.31 11.85 28.54
CA LEU A 741 13.12 12.92 29.14
C LEU A 741 13.02 12.96 30.67
N THR A 742 12.22 12.08 31.26
CA THR A 742 12.07 12.03 32.71
C THR A 742 13.34 11.55 33.40
N THR A 743 13.49 11.87 34.68
CA THR A 743 14.64 11.43 35.47
C THR A 743 14.39 10.00 35.94
N HIS A 744 15.32 9.12 35.59
CA HIS A 744 15.39 7.73 36.02
C HIS A 744 16.40 7.59 37.14
N GLN A 745 16.18 6.64 38.04
CA GLN A 745 17.05 6.38 39.19
C GLN A 745 17.25 4.88 39.37
N SER A 746 18.43 4.48 39.82
CA SER A 746 18.70 3.12 40.27
C SER A 746 19.63 3.11 41.47
N HIS A 747 19.36 2.20 42.40
CA HIS A 747 20.17 2.01 43.60
C HIS A 747 20.86 0.66 43.55
N HIS A 748 22.17 0.65 43.85
CA HIS A 748 23.00 -0.55 43.80
C HIS A 748 23.81 -0.69 45.08
N TRP A 749 23.91 -1.93 45.57
CA TRP A 749 24.80 -2.30 46.67
C TRP A 749 25.99 -3.05 46.10
N VAL A 750 27.18 -2.48 46.26
CA VAL A 750 28.40 -2.99 45.62
C VAL A 750 29.56 -3.00 46.60
N SER A 751 30.55 -3.85 46.33
CA SER A 751 31.78 -3.95 47.12
C SER A 751 32.93 -3.29 46.35
N LEU A 752 33.63 -2.33 46.99
CA LEU A 752 34.73 -1.58 46.38
C LEU A 752 36.06 -1.89 47.07
N PRO A 753 37.16 -2.11 46.32
CA PRO A 753 38.45 -2.48 46.90
C PRO A 753 39.06 -1.36 47.74
N SER A 754 39.73 -1.70 48.85
CA SER A 754 40.54 -0.76 49.64
C SER A 754 42.04 -0.94 49.38
N SER A 755 42.89 -0.07 49.96
CA SER A 755 44.36 -0.21 49.86
C SER A 755 44.95 -1.37 50.68
N GLY A 756 44.13 -2.22 51.33
CA GLY A 756 44.53 -3.35 52.16
C GLY A 756 43.68 -4.61 51.93
N LYS A 757 43.75 -5.62 52.81
CA LYS A 757 43.06 -6.92 52.67
C LYS A 757 41.53 -6.87 52.96
N GLY A 758 40.80 -5.86 52.49
CA GLY A 758 39.34 -5.79 52.66
C GLY A 758 38.67 -4.79 51.73
N ALA A 759 37.34 -4.75 51.72
CA ALA A 759 36.55 -3.89 50.84
C ALA A 759 35.66 -2.90 51.61
N PHE A 760 35.23 -1.86 50.91
CA PHE A 760 34.16 -0.97 51.36
C PHE A 760 32.83 -1.51 50.86
N ALA A 761 31.83 -1.58 51.73
CA ALA A 761 30.44 -1.68 51.32
C ALA A 761 30.01 -0.31 50.79
N ALA A 762 29.49 -0.26 49.57
CA ALA A 762 29.10 0.96 48.90
C ALA A 762 27.62 0.93 48.54
N ALA A 763 26.88 1.95 49.00
CA ALA A 763 25.57 2.27 48.47
C ALA A 763 25.76 3.25 47.32
N VAL A 764 25.27 2.89 46.14
CA VAL A 764 25.38 3.71 44.93
C VAL A 764 23.99 4.11 44.50
N GLU A 765 23.73 5.40 44.42
CA GLU A 765 22.54 5.97 43.78
C GLU A 765 22.96 6.61 42.47
N LEU A 766 22.39 6.12 41.37
CA LEU A 766 22.53 6.70 40.04
C LEU A 766 21.21 7.37 39.68
N SER A 767 21.27 8.58 39.15
CA SER A 767 20.14 9.26 38.53
C SER A 767 20.55 9.79 37.17
N TRP A 768 19.71 9.59 36.15
CA TRP A 768 19.99 10.04 34.80
C TRP A 768 18.74 10.56 34.10
N ARG A 769 18.93 11.50 33.17
CA ARG A 769 17.90 12.02 32.28
C ARG A 769 18.49 12.31 30.91
N VAL A 770 17.68 12.19 29.87
CA VAL A 770 18.07 12.57 28.51
C VAL A 770 17.98 14.09 28.38
N ASP A 771 19.12 14.75 28.14
CA ASP A 771 19.20 16.18 27.89
C ASP A 771 19.38 16.49 26.40
N ASP A 772 20.03 15.60 25.65
CA ASP A 772 20.11 15.67 24.19
C ASP A 772 19.50 14.39 23.58
N PRO A 773 18.22 14.44 23.18
CA PRO A 773 17.51 13.29 22.63
C PRO A 773 18.08 12.80 21.30
N VAL A 774 18.64 13.70 20.50
CA VAL A 774 19.23 13.34 19.19
C VAL A 774 20.53 12.58 19.41
N ALA A 775 21.40 13.06 20.31
CA ALA A 775 22.63 12.37 20.68
C ALA A 775 22.36 11.02 21.35
N PHE A 776 21.30 10.92 22.16
CA PHE A 776 20.94 9.68 22.84
C PHE A 776 20.37 8.62 21.87
N VAL A 777 19.45 8.99 20.96
CA VAL A 777 18.93 8.09 19.91
C VAL A 777 20.06 7.64 18.98
N ARG A 778 21.03 8.52 18.70
CA ARG A 778 22.25 8.25 17.93
C ARG A 778 23.16 7.22 18.62
N ALA A 779 23.32 7.31 19.94
CA ALA A 779 24.19 6.42 20.69
C ALA A 779 23.70 4.96 20.69
N GLY A 780 22.40 4.74 20.46
CA GLY A 780 21.82 3.40 20.33
C GLY A 780 21.92 2.54 21.58
N VAL A 781 22.21 3.14 22.73
CA VAL A 781 22.44 2.45 24.00
C VAL A 781 21.14 1.85 24.52
N THR A 782 21.18 0.56 24.83
CA THR A 782 20.14 -0.17 25.56
C THR A 782 20.58 -0.35 27.02
N ARG A 783 19.63 -0.60 27.94
CA ARG A 783 19.88 -0.84 29.37
C ARG A 783 20.85 0.17 30.03
N VAL A 784 20.48 1.45 30.01
CA VAL A 784 21.34 2.59 30.40
C VAL A 784 22.00 2.43 31.78
N SER A 785 21.33 1.82 32.77
CA SER A 785 21.87 1.65 34.12
C SER A 785 23.19 0.86 34.15
N GLU A 786 23.34 -0.17 33.32
CA GLU A 786 24.50 -1.06 33.31
C GLU A 786 25.83 -0.39 32.91
N PRO A 787 25.93 0.29 31.75
CA PRO A 787 27.17 0.97 31.36
C PRO A 787 27.51 2.14 32.30
N LEU A 788 26.51 2.78 32.93
CA LEU A 788 26.74 3.80 33.94
C LEU A 788 27.31 3.19 35.23
N LEU A 789 26.73 2.09 35.71
CA LEU A 789 27.23 1.39 36.89
C LEU A 789 28.64 0.83 36.67
N GLY A 790 28.90 0.21 35.52
CA GLY A 790 30.22 -0.32 35.17
C GLY A 790 31.29 0.78 35.19
N HIS A 791 31.02 1.92 34.56
CA HIS A 791 31.93 3.06 34.58
C HIS A 791 32.16 3.62 36.00
N LEU A 792 31.10 3.75 36.80
CA LEU A 792 31.22 4.19 38.19
C LEU A 792 32.10 3.24 39.00
N LEU A 793 31.89 1.92 38.87
CA LEU A 793 32.66 0.91 39.60
C LEU A 793 34.15 0.98 39.24
N ASP A 794 34.49 1.14 37.97
CA ASP A 794 35.87 1.24 37.52
C ASP A 794 36.58 2.49 38.06
N GLU A 795 35.91 3.65 37.99
CA GLU A 795 36.41 4.92 38.52
C GLU A 795 36.52 4.88 40.05
N ALA A 796 35.48 4.43 40.73
CA ALA A 796 35.44 4.34 42.19
C ALA A 796 36.51 3.37 42.69
N ALA A 797 36.67 2.19 42.09
CA ALA A 797 37.69 1.21 42.46
C ALA A 797 39.13 1.74 42.27
N ARG A 798 39.37 2.64 41.30
CA ARG A 798 40.69 3.27 41.11
C ARG A 798 41.01 4.25 42.23
N ILE A 799 40.00 4.92 42.75
CA ILE A 799 40.12 5.90 43.84
C ILE A 799 40.23 5.18 45.18
N THR A 800 39.30 4.25 45.49
CA THR A 800 39.24 3.56 46.79
C THR A 800 40.46 2.68 47.06
N ARG A 801 41.13 2.14 46.03
CA ARG A 801 42.43 1.43 46.15
C ARG A 801 43.56 2.25 46.79
N ARG A 802 43.42 3.58 46.87
CA ARG A 802 44.40 4.48 47.50
C ARG A 802 44.07 4.81 48.96
N HIS A 803 42.97 4.28 49.48
CA HIS A 803 42.48 4.60 50.82
C HIS A 803 42.30 3.34 51.69
N PRO A 804 42.77 3.35 52.95
CA PRO A 804 42.53 2.25 53.89
C PRO A 804 41.11 2.31 54.47
N LEU A 805 40.57 1.16 54.92
CA LEU A 805 39.20 1.03 55.45
C LEU A 805 38.85 2.03 56.57
N ARG A 806 39.84 2.41 57.40
CA ARG A 806 39.66 3.40 58.49
C ARG A 806 39.37 4.83 57.99
N ARG A 807 39.50 5.10 56.69
CA ARG A 807 39.30 6.42 56.07
C ARG A 807 38.12 6.42 55.07
N ALA A 808 37.06 5.67 55.36
CA ALA A 808 35.85 5.59 54.51
C ALA A 808 35.30 6.96 54.09
N GLY A 809 35.14 7.91 55.02
CA GLY A 809 34.65 9.26 54.69
C GLY A 809 35.57 10.09 53.78
N ALA A 810 36.89 9.85 53.82
CA ALA A 810 37.82 10.52 52.89
C ALA A 810 37.79 9.86 51.50
N ALA A 811 37.68 8.53 51.45
CA ALA A 811 37.49 7.79 50.21
C ALA A 811 36.16 8.18 49.52
N GLN A 812 35.08 8.31 50.29
CA GLN A 812 33.76 8.71 49.80
C GLN A 812 33.80 10.10 49.13
N ARG A 813 34.40 11.09 49.81
CA ARG A 813 34.57 12.44 49.23
C ARG A 813 35.40 12.42 47.95
N ALA A 814 36.45 11.60 47.91
CA ALA A 814 37.30 11.47 46.73
C ALA A 814 36.54 10.81 45.55
N VAL A 815 35.73 9.78 45.81
CA VAL A 815 34.89 9.12 44.81
C VAL A 815 33.85 10.10 44.25
N ASN A 816 33.05 10.73 45.12
CA ASN A 816 32.00 11.67 44.68
C ASN A 816 32.57 12.91 43.97
N ALA A 817 33.82 13.32 44.25
CA ALA A 817 34.48 14.42 43.54
C ALA A 817 35.04 14.02 42.16
N GLY A 818 35.33 12.73 41.95
CA GLY A 818 35.93 12.17 40.74
C GLY A 818 34.93 11.81 39.64
N LEU A 819 33.67 11.52 40.00
CA LEU A 819 32.61 11.12 39.08
C LEU A 819 32.05 12.33 38.30
N ARG A 820 32.75 12.77 37.25
CA ARG A 820 32.37 13.95 36.44
C ARG A 820 32.09 13.69 34.97
N ARG A 821 32.57 12.57 34.42
CA ARG A 821 32.39 12.20 33.00
C ARG A 821 31.66 10.87 32.94
N TRP A 822 30.79 10.73 31.95
CA TRP A 822 29.94 9.54 31.78
C TRP A 822 30.02 9.04 30.34
N PRO A 823 29.91 7.72 30.12
CA PRO A 823 30.21 7.10 28.83
C PRO A 823 29.07 7.20 27.81
N VAL A 824 27.87 7.64 28.23
CA VAL A 824 26.67 7.64 27.37
C VAL A 824 26.38 9.05 26.85
N PRO A 825 26.45 9.30 25.54
CA PRO A 825 26.14 10.59 24.95
C PRO A 825 24.68 11.02 25.14
N GLY A 826 24.46 12.31 25.39
CA GLY A 826 23.13 12.92 25.52
C GLY A 826 22.42 12.71 26.86
N LEU A 827 23.07 12.04 27.82
CA LEU A 827 22.58 11.90 29.19
C LEU A 827 23.26 12.90 30.12
N SER A 828 22.46 13.45 31.03
CA SER A 828 22.95 14.02 32.28
C SER A 828 22.80 13.00 33.38
N VAL A 829 23.91 12.68 34.04
CA VAL A 829 23.98 11.64 35.07
C VAL A 829 24.55 12.24 36.35
N ALA A 830 23.85 12.04 37.46
CA ALA A 830 24.34 12.35 38.79
C ALA A 830 24.44 11.04 39.59
N ALA A 831 25.55 10.91 40.32
CA ALA A 831 25.82 9.73 41.14
C ALA A 831 26.20 10.15 42.55
N SER A 832 25.65 9.45 43.54
CA SER A 832 26.07 9.55 44.93
C SER A 832 26.56 8.18 45.39
N VAL A 833 27.73 8.15 46.02
CA VAL A 833 28.30 6.94 46.62
C VAL A 833 28.48 7.17 48.10
N GLU A 834 27.96 6.26 48.92
CA GLU A 834 28.20 6.22 50.36
C GLU A 834 29.03 4.99 50.72
N LEU A 835 30.15 5.20 51.41
CA LEU A 835 31.08 4.12 51.75
C LEU A 835 31.05 3.81 53.25
N ALA A 836 30.85 2.54 53.56
CA ALA A 836 30.99 1.99 54.90
C ALA A 836 32.05 0.87 54.90
N PRO A 837 32.77 0.64 56.01
CA PRO A 837 33.59 -0.55 56.15
C PRO A 837 32.71 -1.81 56.13
N GLU A 838 33.17 -2.86 55.46
CA GLU A 838 32.46 -4.15 55.33
C GLU A 838 32.09 -4.72 56.72
N GLY A 839 30.77 -4.85 56.98
CA GLY A 839 30.20 -5.27 58.27
C GLY A 839 29.51 -4.18 59.10
N ALA A 840 29.58 -2.90 58.71
CA ALA A 840 28.79 -1.82 59.32
C ALA A 840 27.39 -1.73 58.69
N ALA A 841 26.38 -1.36 59.49
CA ALA A 841 25.01 -1.16 59.00
C ALA A 841 24.99 -0.13 57.85
N PRO A 842 24.28 -0.42 56.74
CA PRO A 842 24.23 0.48 55.59
C PRO A 842 23.69 1.86 55.99
N PRO A 843 24.34 2.97 55.58
CA PRO A 843 23.81 4.31 55.81
C PRO A 843 22.51 4.53 55.02
N GLY A 844 21.52 5.14 55.70
CA GLY A 844 20.14 5.25 55.23
C GLY A 844 19.85 6.54 54.46
N LEU A 845 19.15 6.41 53.32
CA LEU A 845 18.59 7.53 52.58
C LEU A 845 17.32 8.09 53.26
N PRO A 846 17.03 9.40 53.11
CA PRO A 846 15.87 10.06 53.71
C PRO A 846 14.55 9.53 53.11
N GLN A 847 13.69 9.01 53.99
CA GLN A 847 12.32 8.66 53.67
C GLN A 847 11.49 9.94 53.44
N ALA A 848 11.32 10.34 52.18
CA ALA A 848 10.01 10.87 51.77
C ALA A 848 8.99 9.73 51.92
N PRO A 849 7.68 9.97 52.09
CA PRO A 849 6.70 8.90 52.00
C PRO A 849 6.69 8.42 50.54
N ALA A 850 7.66 7.58 50.18
CA ALA A 850 7.48 6.61 49.14
C ALA A 850 6.23 5.85 49.58
N ARG A 851 5.16 5.92 48.79
CA ARG A 851 4.30 4.75 48.72
C ARG A 851 5.28 3.62 48.45
N SER A 852 5.50 2.75 49.44
CA SER A 852 6.29 1.54 49.28
C SER A 852 5.93 0.95 47.93
N ALA A 853 6.92 0.58 47.11
CA ALA A 853 6.61 -0.23 45.94
C ALA A 853 5.66 -1.34 46.43
N PRO A 854 4.45 -1.44 45.85
CA PRO A 854 3.44 -2.34 46.39
C PRO A 854 4.06 -3.74 46.49
N ASP A 855 3.89 -4.41 47.63
CA ASP A 855 4.35 -5.78 47.81
C ASP A 855 3.46 -6.72 46.99
N LEU A 856 3.67 -6.68 45.67
CA LEU A 856 2.89 -7.43 44.70
C LEU A 856 3.14 -8.93 44.87
N SER A 857 4.35 -9.33 45.27
CA SER A 857 4.66 -10.72 45.58
C SER A 857 3.87 -11.19 46.79
N GLY A 858 3.87 -10.47 47.91
CA GLY A 858 3.05 -10.81 49.08
C GLY A 858 1.54 -10.83 48.76
N LEU A 859 1.07 -9.88 47.94
CA LEU A 859 -0.34 -9.81 47.53
C LEU A 859 -0.76 -11.00 46.65
N LEU A 860 0.12 -11.46 45.75
CA LEU A 860 -0.09 -12.65 44.92
C LEU A 860 0.20 -13.97 45.67
N ASP A 861 1.02 -13.94 46.73
CA ASP A 861 1.31 -15.09 47.59
C ASP A 861 0.12 -15.48 48.45
N GLU A 862 -0.52 -14.47 49.05
CA GLU A 862 -1.70 -14.66 49.86
C GLU A 862 -2.98 -14.94 49.05
N ALA A 863 -2.92 -14.96 47.70
CA ALA A 863 -4.08 -15.13 46.82
C ALA A 863 -4.10 -16.54 46.19
N GLU A 864 -5.14 -17.32 46.50
CA GLU A 864 -5.37 -18.62 45.85
C GLU A 864 -5.90 -18.46 44.40
N THR A 865 -6.64 -17.37 44.16
CA THR A 865 -7.29 -17.12 42.87
C THR A 865 -6.95 -15.72 42.35
N VAL A 866 -6.49 -15.64 41.10
CA VAL A 866 -6.23 -14.38 40.40
C VAL A 866 -7.27 -14.19 39.31
N LEU A 867 -8.06 -13.13 39.45
CA LEU A 867 -9.02 -12.69 38.45
C LEU A 867 -8.36 -11.66 37.54
N LEU A 868 -8.52 -11.82 36.23
CA LEU A 868 -8.00 -10.90 35.23
C LEU A 868 -9.15 -10.25 34.47
N GLY A 869 -9.18 -8.91 34.46
CA GLY A 869 -10.03 -8.16 33.55
C GLY A 869 -9.68 -8.46 32.09
N PHE A 870 -10.68 -8.59 31.22
CA PHE A 870 -10.43 -8.84 29.80
C PHE A 870 -9.99 -7.57 29.05
N ASP A 871 -10.84 -6.53 29.01
CA ASP A 871 -10.55 -5.27 28.33
C ASP A 871 -9.71 -4.37 29.24
N GLY A 872 -8.41 -4.32 28.97
CA GLY A 872 -7.44 -3.83 29.93
C GLY A 872 -6.25 -4.79 30.08
N PRO A 873 -6.27 -5.68 31.08
CA PRO A 873 -5.21 -6.64 31.35
C PRO A 873 -4.96 -7.68 30.25
N MET A 874 -5.97 -8.20 29.55
CA MET A 874 -5.75 -9.24 28.50
C MET A 874 -5.64 -8.64 27.10
N ALA A 875 -6.63 -7.84 26.73
CA ALA A 875 -6.79 -7.27 25.39
C ALA A 875 -7.14 -5.78 25.49
N ARG A 876 -7.10 -5.07 24.37
CA ARG A 876 -7.75 -3.77 24.25
C ARG A 876 -8.79 -3.83 23.15
N LEU A 877 -10.03 -4.12 23.52
CA LEU A 877 -11.09 -4.35 22.54
C LEU A 877 -11.50 -3.06 21.85
N PHE A 878 -11.48 -1.94 22.59
CA PHE A 878 -11.76 -0.62 22.03
C PHE A 878 -10.63 0.39 22.25
N SER A 879 -10.34 1.17 21.21
CA SER A 879 -9.73 2.49 21.34
C SER A 879 -10.75 3.50 21.89
N ALA A 880 -10.30 4.66 22.37
CA ALA A 880 -11.22 5.70 22.83
C ALA A 880 -12.19 6.18 21.73
N ALA A 881 -11.71 6.25 20.48
CA ALA A 881 -12.53 6.62 19.33
C ALA A 881 -13.58 5.54 19.02
N THR A 882 -13.15 4.28 18.91
CA THR A 882 -14.06 3.16 18.58
C THR A 882 -15.05 2.84 19.70
N ALA A 883 -14.68 3.07 20.97
CA ALA A 883 -15.62 2.99 22.10
C ALA A 883 -16.72 4.07 21.97
N ARG A 884 -16.34 5.31 21.66
CA ARG A 884 -17.30 6.39 21.42
C ARG A 884 -18.21 6.08 20.23
N GLU A 885 -17.67 5.55 19.14
CA GLU A 885 -18.47 5.14 17.98
C GLU A 885 -19.46 4.03 18.33
N ALA A 886 -19.03 3.01 19.07
CA ALA A 886 -19.91 1.94 19.55
C ALA A 886 -21.03 2.48 20.46
N ALA A 887 -20.71 3.42 21.36
CA ALA A 887 -21.70 4.07 22.20
C ALA A 887 -22.73 4.86 21.37
N LEU A 888 -22.29 5.59 20.35
CA LEU A 888 -23.17 6.32 19.43
C LEU A 888 -24.06 5.38 18.60
N ASP A 889 -23.54 4.23 18.17
CA ASP A 889 -24.32 3.21 17.46
C ASP A 889 -25.45 2.66 18.35
N LEU A 890 -25.16 2.36 19.63
CA LEU A 890 -26.19 1.96 20.60
C LEU A 890 -27.22 3.07 20.84
N LEU A 891 -26.78 4.32 20.99
CA LEU A 891 -27.69 5.47 21.17
C LEU A 891 -28.57 5.75 19.94
N THR A 892 -28.09 5.38 18.75
CA THR A 892 -28.89 5.45 17.52
C THR A 892 -30.04 4.45 17.59
N LEU A 893 -29.79 3.19 17.99
CA LEU A 893 -30.84 2.20 18.20
C LEU A 893 -31.85 2.63 19.27
N VAL A 894 -31.38 3.24 20.36
CA VAL A 894 -32.27 3.83 21.38
C VAL A 894 -33.21 4.86 20.76
N THR A 895 -32.70 5.69 19.83
CA THR A 895 -33.48 6.72 19.16
C THR A 895 -34.47 6.12 18.15
N GLU A 896 -34.06 5.12 17.38
CA GLU A 896 -34.88 4.44 16.37
C GLU A 896 -36.04 3.64 16.99
N HIS A 897 -35.81 3.01 18.14
CA HIS A 897 -36.80 2.19 18.84
C HIS A 897 -37.50 2.92 20.00
N ARG A 898 -37.35 4.24 20.05
CA ARG A 898 -38.05 5.10 21.00
C ARG A 898 -39.57 4.98 20.82
N ASP A 899 -40.31 5.04 21.93
CA ASP A 899 -41.77 5.10 21.84
C ASP A 899 -42.22 6.36 21.08
N PRO A 900 -43.03 6.23 20.01
CA PRO A 900 -43.51 7.37 19.25
C PRO A 900 -44.28 8.38 20.12
N GLN A 901 -44.98 7.94 21.17
CA GLN A 901 -45.70 8.85 22.06
C GLN A 901 -44.76 9.62 22.99
N ASP A 902 -43.68 9.00 23.48
CA ASP A 902 -42.66 9.71 24.25
C ASP A 902 -41.90 10.74 23.40
N ALA A 903 -41.72 10.48 22.09
CA ALA A 903 -41.16 11.46 21.15
C ALA A 903 -42.09 12.66 20.92
N LEU A 904 -43.40 12.41 20.76
CA LEU A 904 -44.40 13.46 20.51
C LEU A 904 -44.69 14.34 21.74
N THR A 905 -44.56 13.79 22.95
CA THR A 905 -44.74 14.52 24.21
C THR A 905 -43.51 15.32 24.65
N GLY A 906 -42.40 15.26 23.89
CA GLY A 906 -41.17 15.98 24.21
C GLY A 906 -40.46 15.48 25.48
N ARG A 907 -40.81 14.29 25.96
CA ARG A 907 -40.20 13.71 27.17
C ARG A 907 -38.73 13.36 26.86
N PRO A 908 -37.71 13.99 27.47
CA PRO A 908 -36.33 13.74 27.08
C PRO A 908 -35.98 12.26 27.27
N LEU A 909 -35.20 11.67 26.34
CA LEU A 909 -34.61 10.37 26.61
C LEU A 909 -33.76 10.50 27.87
N ALA A 910 -33.72 9.50 28.75
CA ALA A 910 -32.76 9.47 29.86
C ALA A 910 -31.31 9.67 29.37
N ALA A 911 -31.05 9.37 28.09
CA ALA A 911 -29.79 9.61 27.40
C ALA A 911 -29.60 11.03 26.83
N ASP A 912 -30.64 11.85 26.65
CA ASP A 912 -30.51 13.20 26.05
C ASP A 912 -29.76 14.17 26.99
N ALA A 913 -29.86 13.98 28.31
CA ALA A 913 -29.07 14.75 29.29
C ALA A 913 -27.61 14.28 29.43
N ALA A 914 -27.25 13.13 28.81
CA ALA A 914 -25.98 12.42 29.04
C ALA A 914 -25.25 12.01 27.75
N ARG A 915 -25.68 12.49 26.57
CA ARG A 915 -24.98 12.25 25.28
C ARG A 915 -23.52 12.74 25.30
N GLU A 916 -23.19 13.71 26.15
CA GLU A 916 -21.81 14.16 26.39
C GLU A 916 -21.07 13.35 27.47
N THR A 917 -21.79 12.55 28.26
CA THR A 917 -21.28 11.82 29.44
C THR A 917 -20.93 10.36 29.13
N PHE A 918 -21.59 9.72 28.16
CA PHE A 918 -21.30 8.33 27.80
C PHE A 918 -20.03 8.23 26.93
N VAL A 919 -18.93 7.83 27.57
CA VAL A 919 -17.63 7.66 26.90
C VAL A 919 -17.44 6.21 26.41
N HIS A 920 -18.13 5.24 27.00
CA HIS A 920 -18.00 3.81 26.69
C HIS A 920 -19.36 3.14 26.40
N PRO A 921 -19.43 2.14 25.48
CA PRO A 921 -20.69 1.47 25.15
C PRO A 921 -21.31 0.70 26.32
N LEU A 922 -20.50 0.20 27.25
CA LEU A 922 -21.01 -0.44 28.48
C LEU A 922 -21.78 0.56 29.37
N ASP A 923 -21.45 1.84 29.33
CA ASP A 923 -22.18 2.86 30.11
C ASP A 923 -23.60 3.04 29.55
N VAL A 924 -23.75 2.99 28.22
CA VAL A 924 -25.06 2.97 27.56
C VAL A 924 -25.81 1.70 27.94
N LEU A 925 -25.17 0.53 27.87
CA LEU A 925 -25.85 -0.73 28.21
C LEU A 925 -26.32 -0.76 29.68
N ARG A 926 -25.52 -0.25 30.62
CA ARG A 926 -25.89 -0.11 32.04
C ARG A 926 -27.06 0.85 32.24
N ALA A 927 -27.06 1.99 31.55
CA ALA A 927 -28.14 2.97 31.66
C ALA A 927 -29.51 2.39 31.23
N PHE A 928 -29.50 1.45 30.29
CA PHE A 928 -30.70 0.77 29.77
C PHE A 928 -30.87 -0.66 30.32
N ALA A 929 -30.17 -1.03 31.39
CA ALA A 929 -30.15 -2.40 31.91
C ALA A 929 -31.55 -2.91 32.33
N ARG A 930 -32.44 -2.03 32.80
CA ARG A 930 -33.83 -2.35 33.19
C ARG A 930 -34.86 -1.91 32.16
N ASP A 931 -34.42 -1.40 31.01
CA ASP A 931 -35.30 -0.93 29.94
C ASP A 931 -35.68 -2.09 29.01
N ARG A 932 -36.84 -1.96 28.34
CA ARG A 932 -37.28 -2.92 27.30
C ARG A 932 -36.27 -3.05 26.15
N LEU A 933 -35.46 -2.03 25.90
CA LEU A 933 -34.43 -2.01 24.87
C LEU A 933 -33.14 -2.72 25.29
N GLY A 934 -32.95 -3.05 26.58
CA GLY A 934 -31.74 -3.68 27.11
C GLY A 934 -31.26 -4.90 26.30
N PRO A 935 -32.11 -5.91 26.03
CA PRO A 935 -31.72 -7.07 25.23
C PRO A 935 -31.28 -6.71 23.79
N LEU A 936 -31.96 -5.76 23.14
CA LEU A 936 -31.60 -5.31 21.80
C LEU A 936 -30.23 -4.61 21.78
N LEU A 937 -29.97 -3.77 22.77
CA LEU A 937 -28.68 -3.08 22.90
C LEU A 937 -27.56 -4.05 23.23
N ARG A 938 -27.83 -5.08 24.04
CA ARG A 938 -26.91 -6.17 24.34
C ARG A 938 -26.54 -6.92 23.06
N ASP A 939 -27.52 -7.40 22.29
CA ASP A 939 -27.27 -8.13 21.04
C ASP A 939 -26.44 -7.29 20.05
N ARG A 940 -26.72 -5.97 20.00
CA ARG A 940 -25.93 -5.07 19.18
C ARG A 940 -24.50 -4.94 19.69
N LEU A 941 -24.30 -4.78 21.00
CA LEU A 941 -22.97 -4.66 21.58
C LEU A 941 -22.17 -5.95 21.44
N ASP A 942 -22.78 -7.12 21.64
CA ASP A 942 -22.19 -8.44 21.38
C ASP A 942 -21.63 -8.52 19.94
N ALA A 943 -22.41 -8.07 18.95
CA ALA A 943 -21.98 -8.07 17.55
C ALA A 943 -20.89 -7.02 17.23
N ILE A 944 -20.82 -5.92 17.98
CA ILE A 944 -19.74 -4.94 17.86
C ILE A 944 -18.45 -5.50 18.46
N GLU A 945 -18.52 -6.04 19.67
CA GLU A 945 -17.40 -6.64 20.39
C GLU A 945 -16.80 -7.81 19.61
N LEU A 946 -17.63 -8.74 19.10
CA LEU A 946 -17.15 -9.88 18.32
C LEU A 946 -16.43 -9.46 17.03
N ARG A 947 -16.87 -8.36 16.40
CA ARG A 947 -16.21 -7.78 15.22
C ARG A 947 -14.90 -7.08 15.54
N ALA A 948 -14.73 -6.58 16.77
CA ALA A 948 -13.51 -5.90 17.19
C ALA A 948 -12.37 -6.87 17.53
N VAL A 949 -12.67 -8.15 17.83
CA VAL A 949 -11.68 -9.17 18.23
C VAL A 949 -10.48 -9.31 17.29
N PRO A 950 -10.61 -9.40 15.95
CA PRO A 950 -9.46 -9.61 15.06
C PRO A 950 -8.43 -8.48 15.10
N ASP A 951 -8.87 -7.26 15.40
CA ASP A 951 -8.05 -6.05 15.40
C ASP A 951 -7.62 -5.63 16.83
N ALA A 952 -8.06 -6.36 17.86
CA ALA A 952 -7.80 -6.04 19.26
C ALA A 952 -6.35 -6.41 19.65
N PRO A 953 -5.47 -5.44 20.00
CA PRO A 953 -4.12 -5.75 20.40
C PRO A 953 -4.08 -6.44 21.77
N THR A 954 -3.19 -7.41 21.91
CA THR A 954 -2.86 -8.07 23.18
C THR A 954 -2.11 -7.12 24.10
N THR A 955 -2.50 -7.08 25.37
CA THR A 955 -1.76 -6.33 26.37
C THR A 955 -0.43 -7.02 26.64
N HIS A 956 0.66 -6.26 26.53
CA HIS A 956 2.01 -6.78 26.71
C HIS A 956 2.16 -7.47 28.08
N ASN A 957 2.84 -8.62 28.11
CA ASN A 957 3.01 -9.52 29.26
C ASN A 957 1.76 -10.22 29.83
N SER A 958 0.58 -10.06 29.22
CA SER A 958 -0.65 -10.74 29.69
C SER A 958 -0.57 -12.27 29.61
N VAL A 959 -0.20 -12.82 28.44
CA VAL A 959 -0.07 -14.26 28.23
C VAL A 959 1.01 -14.89 29.11
N PRO A 960 2.25 -14.34 29.18
CA PRO A 960 3.27 -14.83 30.12
C PRO A 960 2.83 -14.73 31.59
N LEU A 961 2.09 -13.68 31.98
CA LEU A 961 1.60 -13.51 33.35
C LEU A 961 0.61 -14.60 33.73
N VAL A 962 -0.35 -14.90 32.86
CA VAL A 962 -1.31 -16.01 33.08
C VAL A 962 -0.59 -17.32 33.30
N ARG A 963 0.43 -17.62 32.47
CA ARG A 963 1.23 -18.84 32.60
C ARG A 963 2.04 -18.86 33.89
N ALA A 964 2.73 -17.78 34.24
CA ALA A 964 3.52 -17.70 35.48
C ALA A 964 2.66 -17.85 36.74
N LEU A 965 1.47 -17.23 36.75
CA LEU A 965 0.51 -17.37 37.84
C LEU A 965 -0.03 -18.81 37.94
N HIS A 966 -0.27 -19.46 36.81
CA HIS A 966 -0.67 -20.87 36.79
C HIS A 966 0.45 -21.80 37.26
N ASP A 967 1.67 -21.59 36.77
CA ASP A 967 2.85 -22.41 37.09
C ASP A 967 3.24 -22.29 38.57
N SER A 968 2.99 -21.13 39.17
CA SER A 968 3.13 -20.91 40.62
C SER A 968 1.96 -21.52 41.42
N GLY A 969 1.01 -22.21 40.79
CA GLY A 969 -0.06 -22.95 41.47
C GLY A 969 -1.32 -22.14 41.76
N ARG A 970 -1.41 -20.89 41.30
CA ARG A 970 -2.62 -20.07 41.45
C ARG A 970 -3.65 -20.39 40.37
N ARG A 971 -4.92 -20.22 40.70
CA ARG A 971 -6.00 -20.37 39.72
C ARG A 971 -6.27 -19.04 39.05
N VAL A 972 -6.15 -19.01 37.72
CA VAL A 972 -6.34 -17.79 36.95
C VAL A 972 -7.66 -17.84 36.21
N SER A 973 -8.55 -16.86 36.45
CA SER A 973 -9.83 -16.75 35.73
C SER A 973 -9.97 -15.38 35.08
N VAL A 974 -10.62 -15.33 33.93
CA VAL A 974 -10.94 -14.05 33.25
C VAL A 974 -12.35 -13.60 33.65
N VAL A 975 -12.49 -12.35 34.08
CA VAL A 975 -13.79 -11.73 34.44
C VAL A 975 -14.03 -10.49 33.58
N THR A 976 -15.23 -10.35 33.00
CA THR A 976 -15.53 -9.20 32.14
C THR A 976 -17.02 -9.03 31.84
N ASP A 977 -17.42 -7.79 31.54
CA ASP A 977 -18.72 -7.44 30.96
C ASP A 977 -18.74 -7.53 29.41
N VAL A 978 -17.66 -8.01 28.77
CA VAL A 978 -17.64 -8.33 27.34
C VAL A 978 -18.38 -9.65 27.08
N SER A 979 -18.99 -9.79 25.91
CA SER A 979 -19.71 -10.99 25.48
C SER A 979 -18.82 -12.24 25.47
N ALA A 980 -19.36 -13.37 25.96
CA ALA A 980 -18.62 -14.64 26.03
C ALA A 980 -18.04 -15.08 24.66
N PRO A 981 -18.78 -14.98 23.53
CA PRO A 981 -18.24 -15.33 22.23
C PRO A 981 -17.02 -14.51 21.82
N ALA A 982 -16.99 -13.21 22.17
CA ALA A 982 -15.85 -12.35 21.85
C ALA A 982 -14.62 -12.71 22.69
N VAL A 983 -14.81 -13.01 23.99
CA VAL A 983 -13.72 -13.42 24.88
C VAL A 983 -13.13 -14.78 24.46
N HIS A 984 -13.97 -15.77 24.15
CA HIS A 984 -13.51 -17.07 23.66
C HIS A 984 -12.76 -16.94 22.34
N ARG A 985 -13.36 -16.28 21.35
CA ARG A 985 -12.72 -16.06 20.05
C ARG A 985 -11.35 -15.39 20.16
N TYR A 986 -11.19 -14.50 21.14
CA TYR A 986 -9.91 -13.84 21.40
C TYR A 986 -8.90 -14.77 22.09
N LEU A 987 -9.31 -15.51 23.11
CA LEU A 987 -8.40 -16.27 23.98
C LEU A 987 -8.03 -17.66 23.44
N ASP A 988 -8.89 -18.29 22.64
CA ASP A 988 -8.72 -19.65 22.12
C ASP A 988 -7.36 -19.89 21.43
N PRO A 989 -6.83 -18.97 20.59
CA PRO A 989 -5.52 -19.15 19.94
C PRO A 989 -4.33 -19.24 20.90
N TYR A 990 -4.44 -18.71 22.13
CA TYR A 990 -3.33 -18.66 23.09
C TYR A 990 -3.21 -19.90 23.98
N GLY A 991 -4.24 -20.76 23.99
CA GLY A 991 -4.26 -22.01 24.77
C GLY A 991 -3.89 -21.81 26.24
N LEU A 992 -4.49 -20.82 26.90
CA LEU A 992 -4.12 -20.42 28.26
C LEU A 992 -4.72 -21.37 29.32
N PRO A 993 -3.96 -21.69 30.39
CA PRO A 993 -4.42 -22.56 31.47
C PRO A 993 -5.35 -21.80 32.45
N LEU A 994 -6.52 -21.39 31.97
CA LEU A 994 -7.51 -20.67 32.77
C LEU A 994 -8.41 -21.64 33.54
N ALA A 995 -8.70 -21.31 34.80
CA ALA A 995 -9.68 -22.00 35.63
C ALA A 995 -11.13 -21.69 35.21
N GLY A 996 -11.37 -20.52 34.59
CA GLY A 996 -12.67 -20.13 34.08
C GLY A 996 -12.67 -18.83 33.29
N ILE A 997 -13.68 -18.67 32.44
CA ILE A 997 -14.00 -17.41 31.75
C ILE A 997 -15.42 -17.01 32.17
N HIS A 998 -15.54 -15.87 32.83
CA HIS A 998 -16.78 -15.33 33.36
C HIS A 998 -17.09 -14.02 32.63
N ALA A 999 -17.85 -14.14 31.54
CA ALA A 999 -18.23 -13.04 30.67
C ALA A 999 -19.61 -12.46 31.06
N ARG A 1000 -20.11 -11.51 30.24
CA ARG A 1000 -21.43 -10.87 30.40
C ARG A 1000 -22.56 -11.90 30.50
N GLY A 1001 -23.36 -11.79 31.56
CA GLY A 1001 -24.55 -12.60 31.80
C GLY A 1001 -25.82 -12.06 31.11
N GLU A 1002 -26.92 -12.80 31.24
CA GLU A 1002 -28.23 -12.41 30.69
C GLU A 1002 -28.83 -11.18 31.40
N ASP A 1003 -28.67 -11.10 32.72
CA ASP A 1003 -29.19 -10.00 33.52
C ASP A 1003 -28.22 -8.80 33.48
N LEU A 1004 -28.60 -7.78 32.71
CA LEU A 1004 -27.83 -6.54 32.55
C LEU A 1004 -27.76 -5.68 33.82
N ALA A 1005 -28.63 -5.91 34.79
CA ALA A 1005 -28.55 -5.21 36.08
C ALA A 1005 -27.36 -5.68 36.93
N LEU A 1006 -26.71 -6.78 36.54
CA LEU A 1006 -25.59 -7.42 37.23
C LEU A 1006 -24.23 -7.16 36.55
N LEU A 1007 -24.15 -6.24 35.58
CA LEU A 1007 -22.88 -5.77 35.00
C LEU A 1007 -22.03 -5.05 36.05
N THR A 1008 -20.70 -5.05 35.92
CA THR A 1008 -19.84 -4.20 36.77
C THR A 1008 -20.36 -2.76 36.72
N PRO A 1009 -20.49 -2.03 37.85
CA PRO A 1009 -19.85 -2.24 39.14
C PRO A 1009 -20.51 -3.28 40.07
N HIS A 1010 -21.57 -3.98 39.67
CA HIS A 1010 -22.13 -5.05 40.48
C HIS A 1010 -21.13 -6.23 40.62
N PRO A 1011 -20.99 -6.85 41.81
CA PRO A 1011 -19.93 -7.85 42.09
C PRO A 1011 -20.20 -9.25 41.53
N ASP A 1012 -21.38 -9.49 40.94
CA ASP A 1012 -21.83 -10.83 40.55
C ASP A 1012 -20.83 -11.57 39.66
N CYS A 1013 -20.22 -10.89 38.68
CA CYS A 1013 -19.22 -11.53 37.81
C CYS A 1013 -18.00 -12.06 38.57
N LEU A 1014 -17.54 -11.32 39.58
CA LEU A 1014 -16.40 -11.71 40.42
C LEU A 1014 -16.83 -12.85 41.37
N LEU A 1015 -18.01 -12.76 41.97
CA LEU A 1015 -18.55 -13.80 42.87
C LEU A 1015 -18.74 -15.13 42.15
N ARG A 1016 -19.25 -15.12 40.90
CA ARG A 1016 -19.34 -16.33 40.06
C ARG A 1016 -17.98 -16.97 39.84
N ALA A 1017 -16.93 -16.17 39.59
CA ALA A 1017 -15.56 -16.64 39.38
C ALA A 1017 -14.90 -17.18 40.66
N MET A 1018 -15.18 -16.55 41.80
CA MET A 1018 -14.70 -17.02 43.11
C MET A 1018 -15.40 -18.32 43.53
N HIS A 1019 -16.71 -18.47 43.25
CA HIS A 1019 -17.47 -19.67 43.58
C HIS A 1019 -17.16 -20.88 42.68
N SER A 1020 -16.93 -20.68 41.38
CA SER A 1020 -16.46 -21.77 40.49
C SER A 1020 -15.09 -22.31 40.89
N SER A 1021 -14.35 -21.54 41.67
CA SER A 1021 -13.08 -21.90 42.29
C SER A 1021 -13.26 -22.65 43.63
N GLY A 1022 -14.43 -23.25 43.91
CA GLY A 1022 -14.52 -24.42 44.81
C GLY A 1022 -14.20 -24.25 46.30
N GLY A 1023 -14.28 -23.05 46.90
CA GLY A 1023 -14.09 -22.89 48.36
C GLY A 1023 -14.79 -21.65 48.94
N ALA A 1024 -15.42 -21.80 50.11
CA ALA A 1024 -16.09 -20.73 50.85
C ALA A 1024 -15.12 -19.73 51.56
N ALA A 1025 -13.80 -19.94 51.42
CA ALA A 1025 -12.74 -19.17 52.06
C ALA A 1025 -11.60 -18.72 51.10
N ALA A 1026 -11.85 -18.75 49.78
CA ALA A 1026 -10.81 -18.44 48.78
C ALA A 1026 -10.40 -16.95 48.83
N THR A 1027 -9.12 -16.68 49.04
CA THR A 1027 -8.54 -15.33 48.91
C THR A 1027 -8.33 -15.00 47.43
N GLY A 1028 -8.80 -13.83 47.01
CA GLY A 1028 -8.77 -13.42 45.60
C GLY A 1028 -8.11 -12.06 45.40
N VAL A 1029 -7.47 -11.91 44.24
CA VAL A 1029 -7.06 -10.60 43.71
C VAL A 1029 -7.62 -10.41 42.30
N LEU A 1030 -8.19 -9.24 42.03
CA LEU A 1030 -8.55 -8.79 40.69
C LEU A 1030 -7.49 -7.83 40.16
N ILE A 1031 -6.91 -8.17 39.00
CA ILE A 1031 -6.14 -7.23 38.19
C ILE A 1031 -7.11 -6.66 37.16
N GLY A 1032 -7.47 -5.38 37.29
CA GLY A 1032 -8.45 -4.69 36.43
C GLY A 1032 -7.91 -3.35 35.93
N SER A 1033 -8.67 -2.64 35.09
CA SER A 1033 -8.24 -1.34 34.55
C SER A 1033 -9.29 -0.23 34.65
N THR A 1034 -10.49 -0.55 35.13
CA THR A 1034 -11.61 0.39 35.21
C THR A 1034 -12.09 0.62 36.64
N VAL A 1035 -12.70 1.79 36.88
CA VAL A 1035 -13.32 2.12 38.17
C VAL A 1035 -14.51 1.20 38.48
N ALA A 1036 -15.23 0.73 37.45
CA ALA A 1036 -16.33 -0.21 37.61
C ALA A 1036 -15.84 -1.56 38.18
N GLU A 1037 -14.70 -2.07 37.69
CA GLU A 1037 -14.05 -3.29 38.21
C GLU A 1037 -13.56 -3.10 39.65
N LEU A 1038 -12.94 -1.95 39.97
CA LEU A 1038 -12.52 -1.61 41.34
C LEU A 1038 -13.73 -1.61 42.29
N THR A 1039 -14.83 -0.97 41.88
CA THR A 1039 -16.05 -0.89 42.70
C THR A 1039 -16.65 -2.28 42.91
N ALA A 1040 -16.65 -3.14 41.89
CA ALA A 1040 -17.09 -4.52 42.00
C ALA A 1040 -16.20 -5.33 42.95
N ALA A 1041 -14.88 -5.14 42.90
CA ALA A 1041 -13.93 -5.82 43.79
C ALA A 1041 -14.14 -5.40 45.26
N GLN A 1042 -14.32 -4.10 45.52
CA GLN A 1042 -14.61 -3.58 46.86
C GLN A 1042 -15.92 -4.15 47.43
N GLN A 1043 -16.97 -4.26 46.61
CA GLN A 1043 -18.25 -4.86 47.03
C GLN A 1043 -18.15 -6.38 47.26
N ALA A 1044 -17.28 -7.06 46.52
CA ALA A 1044 -17.02 -8.49 46.67
C ALA A 1044 -16.00 -8.82 47.78
N GLY A 1045 -15.33 -7.82 48.36
CA GLY A 1045 -14.23 -8.03 49.32
C GLY A 1045 -12.96 -8.63 48.68
N VAL A 1046 -12.77 -8.44 47.37
CA VAL A 1046 -11.62 -8.94 46.60
C VAL A 1046 -10.55 -7.85 46.51
N ARG A 1047 -9.27 -8.20 46.72
CA ARG A 1047 -8.17 -7.23 46.58
C ARG A 1047 -8.04 -6.78 45.13
N PHE A 1048 -7.68 -5.53 44.89
CA PHE A 1048 -7.62 -4.97 43.54
C PHE A 1048 -6.25 -4.41 43.20
N VAL A 1049 -5.75 -4.73 42.02
CA VAL A 1049 -4.56 -4.13 41.40
C VAL A 1049 -4.97 -3.44 40.11
N GLY A 1050 -4.84 -2.12 40.07
CA GLY A 1050 -5.23 -1.30 38.93
C GLY A 1050 -4.14 -1.19 37.86
N LEU A 1051 -4.40 -1.68 36.66
CA LEU A 1051 -3.56 -1.45 35.47
C LEU A 1051 -3.85 -0.07 34.86
N ALA A 1052 -3.02 0.91 35.19
CA ALA A 1052 -3.15 2.30 34.77
C ALA A 1052 -2.09 2.70 33.72
N ARG A 1053 -2.41 2.52 32.44
CA ARG A 1053 -1.46 2.72 31.32
C ARG A 1053 -1.17 4.19 30.99
N ASN A 1054 -1.89 5.13 31.60
CA ASN A 1054 -1.68 6.56 31.45
C ASN A 1054 -2.08 7.31 32.72
N THR A 1055 -1.67 8.58 32.81
CA THR A 1055 -1.90 9.42 33.99
C THR A 1055 -3.37 9.71 34.26
N THR A 1056 -4.22 9.72 33.24
CA THR A 1056 -5.67 9.93 33.41
C THR A 1056 -6.33 8.71 34.05
N ALA A 1057 -6.02 7.50 33.58
CA ALA A 1057 -6.51 6.25 34.16
C ALA A 1057 -5.96 6.03 35.58
N ALA A 1058 -4.68 6.37 35.82
CA ALA A 1058 -4.08 6.33 37.14
C ALA A 1058 -4.83 7.25 38.10
N ARG A 1059 -5.08 8.51 37.69
CA ARG A 1059 -5.82 9.47 38.50
C ARG A 1059 -7.26 9.01 38.78
N GLN A 1060 -7.96 8.48 37.78
CA GLN A 1060 -9.34 7.98 37.95
C GLN A 1060 -9.42 6.82 38.94
N LEU A 1061 -8.47 5.88 38.89
CA LEU A 1061 -8.40 4.77 39.83
C LEU A 1061 -7.99 5.25 41.23
N ASP A 1062 -7.01 6.15 41.33
CA ASP A 1062 -6.57 6.74 42.59
C ASP A 1062 -7.69 7.54 43.28
N GLU A 1063 -8.42 8.37 42.53
CA GLU A 1063 -9.57 9.14 43.02
C GLU A 1063 -10.73 8.23 43.47
N ALA A 1064 -10.88 7.06 42.84
CA ALA A 1064 -11.84 6.04 43.24
C ALA A 1064 -11.36 5.16 44.42
N GLY A 1065 -10.18 5.44 44.98
CA GLY A 1065 -9.65 4.74 46.15
C GLY A 1065 -8.87 3.46 45.85
N CYS A 1066 -8.28 3.32 44.65
CA CYS A 1066 -7.38 2.23 44.33
C CYS A 1066 -6.06 2.36 45.12
N GLU A 1067 -5.73 1.36 45.94
CA GLU A 1067 -4.53 1.39 46.79
C GLU A 1067 -3.25 1.06 46.01
N THR A 1068 -3.36 0.15 45.03
CA THR A 1068 -2.23 -0.38 44.26
C THR A 1068 -2.48 -0.21 42.78
N THR A 1069 -1.67 0.62 42.11
CA THR A 1069 -1.71 0.80 40.65
C THR A 1069 -0.36 0.46 40.02
N VAL A 1070 -0.41 -0.19 38.86
CA VAL A 1070 0.76 -0.53 38.04
C VAL A 1070 0.59 0.04 36.64
N SER A 1071 1.68 0.54 36.06
CA SER A 1071 1.65 1.14 34.71
C SER A 1071 1.70 0.10 33.58
N SER A 1072 2.15 -1.12 33.89
CA SER A 1072 2.23 -2.27 32.99
C SER A 1072 2.07 -3.58 33.77
N LEU A 1073 1.95 -4.70 33.07
CA LEU A 1073 1.89 -6.03 33.70
C LEU A 1073 3.28 -6.59 34.06
N ALA A 1074 4.38 -5.91 33.71
CA ALA A 1074 5.73 -6.41 33.99
C ALA A 1074 6.00 -6.62 35.50
N PRO A 1075 5.67 -5.69 36.41
CA PRO A 1075 5.89 -5.90 37.85
C PRO A 1075 5.09 -7.08 38.42
N LEU A 1076 3.88 -7.31 37.89
CA LEU A 1076 3.05 -8.45 38.28
C LEU A 1076 3.61 -9.77 37.75
N LEU A 1077 4.21 -9.77 36.56
CA LEU A 1077 4.85 -10.96 35.98
C LEU A 1077 6.12 -11.32 36.74
N GLU A 1078 6.93 -10.33 37.11
CA GLU A 1078 8.12 -10.52 37.95
C GLU A 1078 7.72 -11.06 39.32
N ALA A 1079 6.71 -10.46 39.95
CA ALA A 1079 6.15 -10.96 41.20
C ALA A 1079 5.66 -12.40 41.06
N ALA A 1080 4.85 -12.71 40.04
CA ALA A 1080 4.34 -14.07 39.80
C ALA A 1080 5.44 -15.11 39.56
N ARG A 1081 6.57 -14.73 38.94
CA ARG A 1081 7.73 -15.61 38.72
C ARG A 1081 8.59 -15.81 39.96
N SER A 1082 8.46 -14.92 40.94
CA SER A 1082 9.19 -15.00 42.22
C SER A 1082 8.50 -15.89 43.26
N LEU A 1083 7.27 -16.32 42.97
CA LEU A 1083 6.45 -17.23 43.75
C LEU A 1083 6.67 -18.67 43.30
#